data_AF-A0A2H3JV66-F1
#
_entry.id   AF-A0A2H3JV66-F1
#
_cell.length_a   1.000
_cell.length_b   1.000
_cell.length_c   1.000
_cell.angle_alpha   90.00
_cell.angle_beta   90.00
_cell.angle_gamma   90.00
#
_symmetry.space_group_name_H-M   'P 1'
#
loop_
_entity.id
_entity.type
_entity.pdbx_description
1 polymer ?
#
loop_
_entity_poly.entity_id
_entity_poly.type
_entity_poly.pdbx_seq_one_letter_code
_entity_poly.pdbx_strand_id
1 'polypeptide(L)'
;MLKTPPTTITTAKLSRTGSEIVAVNPQERPSSRATRIVNDSQRFLVVSVPKKGIKDTLLRQTLLQWTCHGLSLHGKLYTFLGFSDNDIKSGRVIFFLEDETWNVQRLLRYFGHLEPVFTGFGYGKYAARLGMSFSSTMESLDVPADRALKIVDWVASDGSIHTDGCGMIRDSFAREVCRHNGLPLDTSVFQIRRGGIKGLLVRYPDEQFDRLCVAASYPTQRPTRNDARVQYDIAYRPTMLKYDGGPTHLEINSYSHSPGIARLNSDFILLLSTLNVPLSAFEKMLRDQLDTIDYILHDRDIAERYVKGELDASDTKTYNQDLFGLLLAKHDLAEPYVQWRLKQFQRQQYETLRKKLNIRVEDSCYVYGVADEEGVLEEDEVFVNLPGRGGPLTQRVVVARNPSHYPGDMRVFHAVNYEKLRHLRNCIVFSRKASYSVPDSMASGDLDGDQYFVTWESSGLVPQDSSAFHRRPRNPIESQPRRSARRTEDMSEAAVDTFMDYKFSTLLGRMSMAWKKAAEATPYLANHPRAKALVPLIEAALDGMKAGIDVKSLEKDFHKIEKQFPILNEGQSINPLDALREIIPQRRSITQASFECDPSLILKDSAAEAPAEWSEFIAEAESVMPQFNRSLAGAISLDKQSVQEDDDYADISSNRSTRNIVRQADRIKEEFRDRYFGGGSFPEMFKQRLRASAWYWYGYSRQKQAFAWLGERYLNEIKACHSNGMKPILYVGSSHALPTHPLSPSVAATTTPAVTVPEAASQNLYTESHIGPDTDSELPTPSTVDASSEEAAPPSHWNAPISDQTTLSISRGPLSFLAWVRSKVPGVLGIRSVSSSSSSNVASSSAQEPPSTPESAASAADPSTPSPATEVVRRPFVISQGSGPASVSNSVVAPTTLELVPASHAEPGSQYISLYSDDTDPATSVKILSFNPRPRAPVAQWTNMPFCTGREHKWSPAPGCNGRVRRYYCSQCVVVVKEKKAVNESQEQVWVPNGWEPRRP
;
A
#
# COMPACT_ATOMS: atom_id res chain seq x y z
N MET A 1 -1.59 7.86 -3.12
CA MET A 1 -1.78 7.20 -4.43
C MET A 1 -1.66 8.25 -5.52
N LEU A 2 -0.94 7.95 -6.60
CA LEU A 2 -0.90 8.80 -7.80
C LEU A 2 -2.28 8.81 -8.47
N LYS A 3 -2.75 9.98 -8.89
CA LYS A 3 -3.93 10.11 -9.76
C LYS A 3 -3.45 10.15 -11.21
N THR A 4 -3.40 9.00 -11.86
CA THR A 4 -3.32 8.93 -13.33
C THR A 4 -4.66 9.37 -13.93
N PRO A 5 -4.71 10.09 -15.07
CA PRO A 5 -5.96 10.39 -15.74
C PRO A 5 -6.68 9.08 -16.16
N PRO A 6 -8.02 9.06 -16.17
CA PRO A 6 -8.78 7.95 -16.75
C PRO A 6 -8.63 7.96 -18.28
N THR A 7 -8.69 6.76 -18.86
CA THR A 7 -8.68 6.49 -20.30
C THR A 7 -9.75 5.47 -20.61
N THR A 8 -10.50 5.67 -21.70
CA THR A 8 -11.65 4.80 -22.03
C THR A 8 -11.23 3.77 -23.06
N ILE A 9 -11.21 2.49 -22.67
CA ILE A 9 -10.96 1.37 -23.56
C ILE A 9 -12.26 0.67 -23.94
N THR A 10 -12.25 -0.13 -25.01
CA THR A 10 -13.37 -1.01 -25.33
C THR A 10 -13.26 -2.32 -24.55
N THR A 11 -14.37 -2.83 -24.02
CA THR A 11 -14.42 -4.14 -23.36
C THR A 11 -15.58 -4.97 -23.89
N ALA A 12 -15.43 -6.30 -23.91
CA ALA A 12 -16.49 -7.21 -24.32
C ALA A 12 -16.38 -8.56 -23.60
N LYS A 13 -17.36 -9.45 -23.82
CA LYS A 13 -17.40 -10.80 -23.24
C LYS A 13 -17.64 -11.84 -24.34
N LEU A 14 -17.01 -13.01 -24.24
CA LEU A 14 -17.39 -14.18 -25.04
C LEU A 14 -18.68 -14.78 -24.47
N SER A 15 -19.62 -15.15 -25.35
CA SER A 15 -20.88 -15.80 -25.00
C SER A 15 -20.64 -17.14 -24.29
N ARG A 16 -21.62 -17.62 -23.50
CA ARG A 16 -21.56 -18.97 -22.90
C ARG A 16 -21.58 -20.10 -23.95
N THR A 17 -22.03 -19.83 -25.17
CA THR A 17 -21.97 -20.77 -26.31
C THR A 17 -20.57 -20.86 -26.92
N GLY A 18 -19.69 -19.88 -26.67
CA GLY A 18 -18.34 -19.81 -27.24
C GLY A 18 -18.27 -19.31 -28.69
N SER A 19 -19.40 -18.88 -29.26
CA SER A 19 -19.54 -18.53 -30.68
C SER A 19 -19.61 -17.02 -30.96
N GLU A 20 -19.94 -16.20 -29.97
CA GLU A 20 -20.32 -14.79 -30.18
C GLU A 20 -19.69 -13.85 -29.16
N ILE A 21 -19.46 -12.60 -29.57
CA ILE A 21 -19.08 -11.51 -28.66
C ILE A 21 -20.34 -10.77 -28.21
N VAL A 22 -20.49 -10.60 -26.89
CA VAL A 22 -21.63 -9.95 -26.23
C VAL A 22 -21.17 -8.88 -25.25
N ALA A 23 -22.09 -7.99 -24.87
CA ALA A 23 -21.88 -6.93 -23.87
C ALA A 23 -20.64 -6.06 -24.16
N VAL A 24 -20.53 -5.57 -25.41
CA VAL A 24 -19.52 -4.58 -25.81
C VAL A 24 -19.83 -3.26 -25.11
N ASN A 25 -18.91 -2.79 -24.24
CA ASN A 25 -19.09 -1.58 -23.44
C ASN A 25 -17.76 -0.81 -23.32
N PRO A 26 -17.78 0.55 -23.33
CA PRO A 26 -16.64 1.34 -22.91
C PRO A 26 -16.35 1.10 -21.41
N GLN A 27 -15.06 1.08 -21.03
CA GLN A 27 -14.63 1.02 -19.64
C GLN A 27 -13.51 2.03 -19.39
N GLU A 28 -13.69 2.90 -18.39
CA GLU A 28 -12.60 3.72 -17.86
C GLU A 28 -11.55 2.86 -17.16
N ARG A 29 -10.28 3.12 -17.45
CA ARG A 29 -9.11 2.55 -16.78
C ARG A 29 -8.04 3.62 -16.53
N PRO A 30 -7.21 3.46 -15.49
CA PRO A 30 -6.01 4.29 -15.30
C PRO A 30 -5.11 4.33 -16.54
N SER A 31 -4.61 5.52 -16.89
CA SER A 31 -3.68 5.70 -18.00
C SER A 31 -2.41 4.85 -17.86
N SER A 32 -1.99 4.29 -19.00
CA SER A 32 -0.81 3.44 -19.19
C SER A 32 0.01 3.89 -20.41
N ARG A 33 1.25 3.42 -20.53
CA ARG A 33 2.13 3.66 -21.68
C ARG A 33 1.42 3.38 -23.01
N ALA A 34 0.77 2.21 -23.11
CA ALA A 34 0.07 1.77 -24.31
C ALA A 34 -1.05 2.75 -24.73
N THR A 35 -1.84 3.23 -23.76
CA THR A 35 -2.92 4.20 -24.02
C THR A 35 -2.42 5.61 -24.34
N ARG A 36 -1.25 6.03 -23.82
CA ARG A 36 -0.66 7.34 -24.14
C ARG A 36 -0.07 7.38 -25.54
N ILE A 37 0.79 6.41 -25.87
CA ILE A 37 1.52 6.35 -27.15
C ILE A 37 0.59 6.40 -28.36
N VAL A 38 -0.56 5.72 -28.29
CA VAL A 38 -1.53 5.65 -29.39
C VAL A 38 -2.42 6.90 -29.48
N ASN A 39 -2.59 7.65 -28.38
CA ASN A 39 -3.50 8.79 -28.20
C ASN A 39 -4.98 8.53 -28.55
N ASP A 40 -5.36 7.26 -28.73
CA ASP A 40 -6.73 6.76 -28.89
C ASP A 40 -6.83 5.44 -28.13
N SER A 41 -7.41 5.50 -26.92
CA SER A 41 -7.54 4.33 -26.05
C SER A 41 -8.67 3.38 -26.47
N GLN A 42 -9.61 3.80 -27.33
CA GLN A 42 -10.75 2.97 -27.73
C GLN A 42 -10.36 1.83 -28.68
N ARG A 43 -9.21 1.98 -29.37
CA ARG A 43 -8.58 0.92 -30.18
C ARG A 43 -8.25 -0.35 -29.39
N PHE A 44 -8.01 -0.23 -28.08
CA PHE A 44 -7.79 -1.40 -27.22
C PHE A 44 -9.13 -2.06 -26.89
N LEU A 45 -9.27 -3.32 -27.31
CA LEU A 45 -10.42 -4.17 -27.03
C LEU A 45 -10.02 -5.29 -26.06
N VAL A 46 -10.57 -5.28 -24.83
CA VAL A 46 -10.33 -6.34 -23.84
C VAL A 46 -11.53 -7.29 -23.77
N VAL A 47 -11.36 -8.50 -24.30
CA VAL A 47 -12.37 -9.56 -24.32
C VAL A 47 -12.22 -10.43 -23.08
N SER A 48 -13.32 -10.65 -22.36
CA SER A 48 -13.37 -11.55 -21.19
C SER A 48 -14.05 -12.87 -21.53
N VAL A 49 -13.35 -13.99 -21.32
CA VAL A 49 -13.86 -15.36 -21.44
C VAL A 49 -14.64 -15.73 -20.17
N PRO A 50 -15.79 -16.44 -20.26
CA PRO A 50 -16.51 -16.92 -19.08
C PRO A 50 -15.82 -18.13 -18.41
N LYS A 51 -15.76 -18.12 -17.07
CA LYS A 51 -15.13 -19.19 -16.25
C LYS A 51 -15.83 -20.57 -16.33
N LYS A 52 -17.08 -20.62 -16.79
CA LYS A 52 -17.90 -21.85 -16.97
C LYS A 52 -18.76 -21.72 -18.23
N GLY A 53 -19.09 -22.84 -18.86
CA GLY A 53 -20.06 -22.95 -19.96
C GLY A 53 -19.47 -23.36 -21.32
N ILE A 54 -18.26 -22.90 -21.63
CA ILE A 54 -17.55 -23.24 -22.87
C ILE A 54 -16.72 -24.52 -22.64
N LYS A 55 -16.67 -25.42 -23.63
CA LYS A 55 -15.75 -26.58 -23.63
C LYS A 55 -14.33 -26.13 -23.95
N ASP A 56 -13.35 -26.68 -23.25
CA ASP A 56 -11.93 -26.30 -23.42
C ASP A 56 -11.38 -26.50 -24.84
N THR A 57 -11.84 -27.52 -25.56
CA THR A 57 -11.49 -27.73 -26.98
C THR A 57 -12.00 -26.62 -27.88
N LEU A 58 -13.28 -26.22 -27.71
CA LEU A 58 -13.88 -25.09 -28.43
C LEU A 58 -13.17 -23.78 -28.07
N LEU A 59 -12.87 -23.55 -26.79
CA LEU A 59 -12.14 -22.36 -26.36
C LEU A 59 -10.73 -22.30 -26.98
N ARG A 60 -9.97 -23.42 -27.04
CA ARG A 60 -8.67 -23.46 -27.72
C ARG A 60 -8.81 -23.12 -29.21
N GLN A 61 -9.83 -23.65 -29.88
CA GLN A 61 -10.09 -23.38 -31.29
C GLN A 61 -10.46 -21.92 -31.56
N THR A 62 -11.38 -21.34 -30.77
CA THR A 62 -11.77 -19.92 -30.87
C THR A 62 -10.58 -19.00 -30.61
N LEU A 63 -9.78 -19.29 -29.57
CA LEU A 63 -8.57 -18.51 -29.27
C LEU A 63 -7.53 -18.62 -30.39
N LEU A 64 -7.26 -19.81 -30.95
CA LEU A 64 -6.34 -19.99 -32.09
C LEU A 64 -6.80 -19.20 -33.32
N GLN A 65 -8.10 -19.25 -33.63
CA GLN A 65 -8.68 -18.48 -34.73
C GLN A 65 -8.43 -16.98 -34.52
N TRP A 66 -8.66 -16.47 -33.30
CA TRP A 66 -8.45 -15.07 -32.93
C TRP A 66 -6.97 -14.64 -32.89
N THR A 67 -6.05 -15.50 -32.42
CA THR A 67 -4.62 -15.19 -32.39
C THR A 67 -3.99 -15.12 -33.78
N CYS A 68 -4.48 -15.93 -34.72
CA CYS A 68 -3.90 -16.02 -36.06
C CYS A 68 -4.60 -15.11 -37.10
N HIS A 69 -5.89 -14.79 -36.92
CA HIS A 69 -6.68 -14.04 -37.91
C HIS A 69 -7.41 -12.81 -37.34
N GLY A 70 -7.25 -12.52 -36.06
CA GLY A 70 -7.97 -11.44 -35.37
C GLY A 70 -9.44 -11.76 -35.07
N LEU A 71 -10.11 -10.76 -34.51
CA LEU A 71 -11.51 -10.79 -34.10
C LEU A 71 -12.32 -9.72 -34.85
N SER A 72 -13.27 -10.16 -35.67
CA SER A 72 -14.22 -9.28 -36.35
C SER A 72 -15.38 -8.90 -35.42
N LEU A 73 -15.61 -7.61 -35.21
CA LEU A 73 -16.68 -7.08 -34.35
C LEU A 73 -17.26 -5.78 -34.96
N HIS A 74 -18.57 -5.76 -35.23
CA HIS A 74 -19.28 -4.62 -35.83
C HIS A 74 -18.62 -4.07 -37.11
N GLY A 75 -18.16 -4.96 -38.00
CA GLY A 75 -17.48 -4.60 -39.25
C GLY A 75 -16.02 -4.15 -39.10
N LYS A 76 -15.48 -4.09 -37.89
CA LYS A 76 -14.07 -3.78 -37.61
C LYS A 76 -13.28 -5.04 -37.28
N LEU A 77 -12.06 -5.16 -37.78
CA LEU A 77 -11.13 -6.24 -37.43
C LEU A 77 -10.20 -5.77 -36.30
N TYR A 78 -10.12 -6.55 -35.23
CA TYR A 78 -9.22 -6.30 -34.11
C TYR A 78 -8.14 -7.38 -34.06
N THR A 79 -6.88 -6.99 -34.25
CA THR A 79 -5.72 -7.89 -34.28
C THR A 79 -5.29 -8.26 -32.86
N PHE A 80 -4.85 -9.50 -32.64
CA PHE A 80 -4.42 -9.97 -31.33
C PHE A 80 -3.14 -9.26 -30.86
N LEU A 81 -3.14 -8.76 -29.62
CA LEU A 81 -2.00 -8.05 -29.03
C LEU A 81 -1.37 -8.82 -27.86
N GLY A 82 -2.16 -9.55 -27.08
CA GLY A 82 -1.67 -10.44 -26.02
C GLY A 82 -2.49 -10.38 -24.73
N PHE A 83 -1.85 -10.63 -23.59
CA PHE A 83 -2.44 -10.53 -22.24
C PHE A 83 -1.35 -10.37 -21.18
N SER A 84 -1.73 -9.93 -19.97
CA SER A 84 -0.85 -9.88 -18.79
C SER A 84 -1.19 -10.96 -17.75
N ASP A 85 -0.33 -11.15 -16.75
CA ASP A 85 -0.55 -11.97 -15.55
C ASP A 85 -1.89 -11.70 -14.85
N ASN A 86 -2.42 -10.48 -14.93
CA ASN A 86 -3.68 -10.08 -14.31
C ASN A 86 -4.89 -10.36 -15.22
N ASP A 87 -4.69 -10.24 -16.54
CA ASP A 87 -5.71 -10.53 -17.53
C ASP A 87 -6.00 -12.02 -17.58
N ILE A 88 -4.98 -12.87 -17.65
CA ILE A 88 -5.13 -14.34 -17.70
C ILE A 88 -5.80 -14.91 -16.43
N LYS A 89 -5.44 -14.41 -15.24
CA LYS A 89 -6.13 -14.75 -13.97
C LYS A 89 -7.61 -14.32 -13.98
N SER A 90 -7.94 -13.32 -14.80
CA SER A 90 -9.31 -12.83 -15.04
C SER A 90 -9.98 -13.45 -16.28
N GLY A 91 -9.30 -14.34 -17.02
CA GLY A 91 -9.77 -14.90 -18.30
C GLY A 91 -9.85 -13.89 -19.44
N ARG A 92 -8.96 -12.89 -19.50
CA ARG A 92 -9.01 -11.78 -20.46
C ARG A 92 -7.91 -11.84 -21.52
N VAL A 93 -8.24 -11.36 -22.70
CA VAL A 93 -7.33 -11.20 -23.85
C VAL A 93 -7.45 -9.77 -24.39
N ILE A 94 -6.33 -9.20 -24.83
CA ILE A 94 -6.21 -7.86 -25.39
C ILE A 94 -6.05 -7.95 -26.92
N PHE A 95 -6.89 -7.19 -27.62
CA PHE A 95 -6.84 -6.96 -29.06
C PHE A 95 -6.69 -5.46 -29.34
N PHE A 96 -6.30 -5.13 -30.57
CA PHE A 96 -6.04 -3.77 -31.02
C PHE A 96 -6.67 -3.51 -32.39
N LEU A 97 -7.35 -2.38 -32.54
CA LEU A 97 -7.92 -1.93 -33.81
C LEU A 97 -6.84 -1.24 -34.66
N GLU A 98 -6.56 -1.84 -35.81
CA GLU A 98 -5.51 -1.38 -36.73
C GLU A 98 -6.06 -0.45 -37.82
N ASP A 99 -5.23 0.48 -38.28
CA ASP A 99 -5.44 1.32 -39.47
C ASP A 99 -4.09 1.73 -40.09
N GLU A 100 -4.13 2.65 -41.05
CA GLU A 100 -2.94 3.22 -41.72
C GLU A 100 -1.96 3.90 -40.76
N THR A 101 -2.45 4.40 -39.61
CA THR A 101 -1.62 5.09 -38.61
C THR A 101 -1.00 4.12 -37.61
N TRP A 102 -1.77 3.14 -37.12
CA TRP A 102 -1.37 2.24 -36.04
C TRP A 102 -1.69 0.79 -36.36
N ASN A 103 -0.67 -0.06 -36.20
CA ASN A 103 -0.79 -1.52 -36.19
C ASN A 103 0.01 -2.10 -35.02
N VAL A 104 -0.26 -3.36 -34.67
CA VAL A 104 0.38 -4.10 -33.57
C VAL A 104 1.89 -4.14 -33.73
N GLN A 105 2.41 -4.31 -34.96
CA GLN A 105 3.85 -4.32 -35.21
C GLN A 105 4.50 -2.94 -34.95
N ARG A 106 3.81 -1.83 -35.24
CA ARG A 106 4.25 -0.47 -34.86
C ARG A 106 4.20 -0.29 -33.35
N LEU A 107 3.11 -0.70 -32.70
CA LEU A 107 2.92 -0.57 -31.25
C LEU A 107 3.97 -1.37 -30.45
N LEU A 108 4.25 -2.62 -30.84
CA LEU A 108 5.28 -3.45 -30.20
C LEU A 108 6.69 -2.86 -30.38
N ARG A 109 7.02 -2.31 -31.57
CA ARG A 109 8.28 -1.56 -31.78
C ARG A 109 8.41 -0.35 -30.84
N TYR A 110 7.32 0.37 -30.58
CA TYR A 110 7.29 1.46 -29.60
C TYR A 110 7.44 0.96 -28.14
N PHE A 111 7.04 -0.27 -27.82
CA PHE A 111 7.24 -0.84 -26.48
C PHE A 111 8.69 -1.27 -26.21
N GLY A 112 9.37 -1.79 -27.24
CA GLY A 112 10.77 -2.23 -27.22
C GLY A 112 10.96 -3.65 -27.77
N HIS A 113 12.17 -4.22 -27.61
CA HIS A 113 12.57 -5.50 -28.17
C HIS A 113 12.01 -6.69 -27.37
N LEU A 114 10.72 -6.95 -27.53
CA LEU A 114 10.00 -8.02 -26.82
C LEU A 114 10.19 -9.42 -27.44
N GLU A 115 10.42 -9.50 -28.76
CA GLU A 115 10.56 -10.79 -29.48
C GLU A 115 11.70 -11.68 -28.94
N PRO A 116 12.93 -11.19 -28.63
CA PRO A 116 13.98 -12.00 -28.00
C PRO A 116 13.56 -12.61 -26.64
N VAL A 117 12.62 -11.98 -25.93
CA VAL A 117 12.08 -12.52 -24.68
C VAL A 117 11.21 -13.75 -24.95
N PHE A 118 10.42 -13.72 -26.03
CA PHE A 118 9.60 -14.86 -26.43
C PHE A 118 10.46 -16.03 -26.93
N THR A 119 11.40 -15.80 -27.85
CA THR A 119 12.20 -16.89 -28.45
C THR A 119 13.06 -17.59 -27.38
N GLY A 120 13.69 -16.81 -26.50
CA GLY A 120 14.48 -17.33 -25.37
C GLY A 120 13.64 -17.97 -24.25
N PHE A 121 12.64 -17.27 -23.71
CA PHE A 121 11.97 -17.67 -22.46
C PHE A 121 10.54 -18.20 -22.65
N GLY A 122 9.85 -17.84 -23.73
CA GLY A 122 8.50 -18.28 -24.07
C GLY A 122 7.41 -17.30 -23.67
N TYR A 123 6.16 -17.61 -24.05
CA TYR A 123 5.06 -16.65 -24.01
C TYR A 123 4.73 -16.14 -22.60
N GLY A 124 4.82 -16.98 -21.56
CA GLY A 124 4.61 -16.55 -20.17
C GLY A 124 5.58 -15.47 -19.70
N LYS A 125 6.84 -15.47 -20.16
CA LYS A 125 7.81 -14.38 -19.88
C LYS A 125 7.50 -13.15 -20.73
N TYR A 126 7.19 -13.35 -22.02
CA TYR A 126 6.81 -12.29 -22.96
C TYR A 126 5.58 -11.51 -22.48
N ALA A 127 4.51 -12.20 -22.08
CA ALA A 127 3.28 -11.62 -21.52
C ALA A 127 3.56 -10.73 -20.31
N ALA A 128 4.44 -11.18 -19.39
CA ALA A 128 4.86 -10.40 -18.23
C ALA A 128 5.74 -9.17 -18.58
N ARG A 129 6.34 -9.11 -19.79
CA ARG A 129 7.03 -7.92 -20.30
C ARG A 129 6.10 -6.99 -21.07
N LEU A 130 5.25 -7.53 -21.92
CA LEU A 130 4.16 -6.81 -22.60
C LEU A 130 3.27 -6.07 -21.60
N GLY A 131 2.93 -6.71 -20.48
CA GLY A 131 2.17 -6.14 -19.37
C GLY A 131 2.81 -4.92 -18.69
N MET A 132 4.11 -4.65 -18.91
CA MET A 132 4.75 -3.42 -18.41
C MET A 132 4.16 -2.19 -19.10
N SER A 133 3.89 -2.24 -20.41
CA SER A 133 3.26 -1.14 -21.16
C SER A 133 1.79 -0.89 -20.79
N PHE A 134 1.14 -1.85 -20.13
CA PHE A 134 -0.23 -1.73 -19.60
C PHE A 134 -0.27 -1.41 -18.10
N SER A 135 0.89 -1.15 -17.47
CA SER A 135 0.93 -0.69 -16.09
C SER A 135 0.33 0.72 -15.96
N SER A 136 -0.56 0.90 -14.98
CA SER A 136 -1.02 2.21 -14.53
C SER A 136 0.19 3.07 -14.13
N THR A 137 0.46 4.14 -14.86
CA THR A 137 1.67 4.96 -14.68
C THR A 137 1.39 6.43 -14.94
N MET A 138 2.01 7.29 -14.12
CA MET A 138 2.12 8.71 -14.40
C MET A 138 3.42 8.94 -15.20
N GLU A 139 3.31 9.60 -16.35
CA GLU A 139 4.46 9.98 -17.16
C GLU A 139 5.23 11.14 -16.48
N SER A 140 6.52 11.26 -16.78
CA SER A 140 7.42 12.22 -16.17
C SER A 140 8.45 12.70 -17.21
N LEU A 141 9.50 13.35 -16.73
CA LEU A 141 10.62 13.85 -17.50
C LEU A 141 11.22 12.77 -18.41
N ASP A 142 11.69 13.18 -19.59
CA ASP A 142 12.50 12.31 -20.43
C ASP A 142 13.87 12.10 -19.79
N VAL A 143 14.38 10.87 -19.88
CA VAL A 143 15.75 10.54 -19.49
C VAL A 143 16.42 9.87 -20.69
N PRO A 144 17.14 10.60 -21.54
CA PRO A 144 17.92 10.07 -22.67
C PRO A 144 18.87 8.93 -22.29
N ALA A 145 19.36 8.18 -23.30
CA ALA A 145 20.14 6.97 -23.08
C ALA A 145 21.55 7.24 -22.49
N ASP A 146 22.15 8.36 -22.86
CA ASP A 146 23.41 8.91 -22.33
C ASP A 146 23.28 9.45 -20.90
N ARG A 147 22.10 9.91 -20.49
CA ARG A 147 21.81 10.38 -19.11
C ARG A 147 21.41 9.25 -18.13
N ALA A 148 21.36 7.99 -18.59
CA ALA A 148 21.02 6.81 -17.78
C ALA A 148 22.19 5.80 -17.72
N LEU A 149 22.98 5.84 -16.64
CA LEU A 149 24.14 4.96 -16.45
C LEU A 149 23.73 3.53 -16.09
N LYS A 150 24.47 2.52 -16.58
CA LYS A 150 24.30 1.11 -16.17
C LYS A 150 25.42 0.69 -15.20
N ILE A 151 25.05 0.26 -13.99
CA ILE A 151 25.98 -0.09 -12.90
C ILE A 151 25.88 -1.57 -12.48
N VAL A 152 26.95 -2.13 -11.92
CA VAL A 152 27.09 -3.56 -11.58
C VAL A 152 26.24 -3.94 -10.35
N ASP A 153 25.37 -4.94 -10.49
CA ASP A 153 24.62 -5.52 -9.37
C ASP A 153 25.57 -6.03 -8.25
N TRP A 154 25.23 -5.78 -6.98
CA TRP A 154 26.01 -6.29 -5.84
C TRP A 154 25.58 -7.74 -5.55
N VAL A 155 26.50 -8.70 -5.71
CA VAL A 155 26.23 -10.14 -5.55
C VAL A 155 26.83 -10.65 -4.24
N ALA A 156 26.02 -11.40 -3.48
CA ALA A 156 26.36 -12.04 -2.22
C ALA A 156 27.28 -13.26 -2.41
N SER A 157 27.93 -13.70 -1.33
CA SER A 157 28.75 -14.94 -1.35
C SER A 157 27.97 -16.20 -1.74
N ASP A 158 26.66 -16.25 -1.50
CA ASP A 158 25.80 -17.37 -1.91
C ASP A 158 25.20 -17.24 -3.32
N GLY A 159 25.60 -16.22 -4.08
CA GLY A 159 25.18 -15.98 -5.47
C GLY A 159 23.85 -15.23 -5.64
N SER A 160 23.17 -14.84 -4.56
CA SER A 160 22.01 -13.92 -4.64
C SER A 160 22.42 -12.46 -4.82
N ILE A 161 21.48 -11.61 -5.23
CA ILE A 161 21.75 -10.21 -5.56
C ILE A 161 21.14 -9.30 -4.50
N HIS A 162 21.96 -8.48 -3.83
CA HIS A 162 21.51 -7.51 -2.82
C HIS A 162 20.71 -6.35 -3.42
N THR A 163 20.86 -6.12 -4.73
CA THR A 163 20.32 -4.97 -5.47
C THR A 163 19.25 -5.30 -6.50
N ASP A 164 18.65 -6.50 -6.47
CA ASP A 164 17.74 -6.93 -7.56
C ASP A 164 16.56 -5.95 -7.72
N GLY A 165 16.57 -5.18 -8.81
CA GLY A 165 15.55 -4.17 -9.07
C GLY A 165 15.80 -2.76 -8.50
N CYS A 166 16.89 -2.53 -7.75
CA CYS A 166 17.15 -1.26 -7.04
C CYS A 166 18.28 -0.42 -7.67
N GLY A 167 17.94 0.67 -8.34
CA GLY A 167 18.87 1.66 -8.88
C GLY A 167 18.92 2.97 -8.08
N MET A 168 19.63 3.97 -8.60
CA MET A 168 19.82 5.28 -7.97
C MET A 168 19.28 6.43 -8.85
N ILE A 169 18.88 7.53 -8.22
CA ILE A 169 18.53 8.81 -8.86
C ILE A 169 19.24 9.96 -8.14
N ARG A 170 19.78 10.92 -8.90
CA ARG A 170 20.45 12.12 -8.42
C ARG A 170 19.47 13.02 -7.65
N ASP A 171 19.87 13.63 -6.54
CA ASP A 171 18.99 14.45 -5.70
C ASP A 171 18.42 15.67 -6.44
N SER A 172 19.24 16.40 -7.21
CA SER A 172 18.77 17.51 -8.06
C SER A 172 17.66 17.07 -9.03
N PHE A 173 17.90 16.05 -9.86
CA PHE A 173 16.90 15.52 -10.79
C PHE A 173 15.68 14.93 -10.09
N ALA A 174 15.84 14.27 -8.93
CA ALA A 174 14.71 13.80 -8.13
C ALA A 174 13.80 14.95 -7.65
N ARG A 175 14.35 16.14 -7.35
CA ARG A 175 13.53 17.34 -7.05
C ARG A 175 12.75 17.80 -8.28
N GLU A 176 13.31 17.70 -9.48
CA GLU A 176 12.64 18.09 -10.72
C GLU A 176 11.49 17.13 -11.04
N VAL A 177 11.72 15.82 -10.94
CA VAL A 177 10.68 14.78 -11.00
C VAL A 177 9.58 15.06 -9.97
N CYS A 178 9.92 15.37 -8.71
CA CYS A 178 8.92 15.72 -7.70
C CYS A 178 8.12 16.98 -8.06
N ARG A 179 8.75 18.06 -8.54
CA ARG A 179 8.04 19.28 -8.96
C ARG A 179 7.11 19.01 -10.15
N HIS A 180 7.61 18.33 -11.19
CA HIS A 180 6.87 18.04 -12.40
C HIS A 180 5.63 17.17 -12.13
N ASN A 181 5.72 16.19 -11.23
CA ASN A 181 4.63 15.28 -10.89
C ASN A 181 3.83 15.66 -9.63
N GLY A 182 4.08 16.82 -9.02
CA GLY A 182 3.36 17.28 -7.82
C GLY A 182 3.57 16.40 -6.58
N LEU A 183 4.76 15.84 -6.42
CA LEU A 183 5.13 14.93 -5.32
C LEU A 183 5.86 15.68 -4.18
N PRO A 184 5.90 15.13 -2.95
CA PRO A 184 6.68 15.70 -1.86
C PRO A 184 8.15 15.87 -2.24
N LEU A 185 8.70 17.07 -2.00
CA LEU A 185 10.09 17.40 -2.37
C LEU A 185 11.16 16.61 -1.57
N ASP A 186 10.76 15.85 -0.55
CA ASP A 186 11.62 14.96 0.24
C ASP A 186 11.34 13.45 0.02
N THR A 187 10.59 13.08 -1.02
CA THR A 187 10.49 11.68 -1.48
C THR A 187 11.89 11.12 -1.81
N SER A 188 12.20 9.96 -1.22
CA SER A 188 13.50 9.29 -1.36
C SER A 188 13.49 8.06 -2.30
N VAL A 189 12.32 7.51 -2.63
CA VAL A 189 12.21 6.28 -3.44
C VAL A 189 11.08 6.42 -4.46
N PHE A 190 11.36 6.05 -5.71
CA PHE A 190 10.40 6.07 -6.81
C PHE A 190 10.33 4.67 -7.42
N GLN A 191 9.13 4.09 -7.54
CA GLN A 191 8.92 2.84 -8.28
C GLN A 191 8.57 3.19 -9.73
N ILE A 192 9.47 2.87 -10.67
CA ILE A 192 9.45 3.40 -12.03
C ILE A 192 9.30 2.33 -13.10
N ARG A 193 9.04 2.78 -14.33
CA ARG A 193 9.38 2.10 -15.58
C ARG A 193 10.06 3.11 -16.51
N ARG A 194 10.90 2.64 -17.44
CA ARG A 194 11.49 3.43 -18.54
C ARG A 194 11.93 2.46 -19.62
N GLY A 195 11.27 2.46 -20.78
CA GLY A 195 11.46 1.41 -21.78
C GLY A 195 11.26 0.03 -21.16
N GLY A 196 12.20 -0.89 -21.37
CA GLY A 196 12.25 -2.19 -20.70
C GLY A 196 12.83 -2.19 -19.28
N ILE A 197 13.22 -1.06 -18.69
CA ILE A 197 13.66 -0.96 -17.29
C ILE A 197 12.44 -0.94 -16.36
N LYS A 198 12.46 -1.77 -15.30
CA LYS A 198 11.51 -1.76 -14.17
C LYS A 198 12.26 -1.92 -12.86
N GLY A 199 11.94 -1.10 -11.87
CA GLY A 199 12.42 -1.27 -10.50
C GLY A 199 12.16 -0.06 -9.60
N LEU A 200 12.92 0.04 -8.52
CA LEU A 200 13.04 1.24 -7.69
C LEU A 200 14.21 2.11 -8.15
N LEU A 201 14.07 3.42 -8.05
CA LEU A 201 15.17 4.38 -8.03
C LEU A 201 15.23 5.06 -6.66
N VAL A 202 16.39 5.02 -6.04
CA VAL A 202 16.66 5.53 -4.70
C VAL A 202 17.47 6.80 -4.76
N ARG A 203 17.02 7.83 -4.07
CA ARG A 203 17.54 9.19 -4.16
C ARG A 203 18.80 9.37 -3.31
N TYR A 204 19.90 9.73 -3.96
CA TYR A 204 21.18 10.02 -3.31
C TYR A 204 21.62 11.47 -3.60
N PRO A 205 22.17 12.20 -2.61
CA PRO A 205 22.80 13.51 -2.80
C PRO A 205 23.80 13.50 -3.96
N ASP A 206 23.84 14.56 -4.78
CA ASP A 206 24.59 14.59 -6.05
C ASP A 206 26.05 14.09 -5.94
N GLU A 207 26.84 14.60 -5.01
CA GLU A 207 28.23 14.16 -4.76
C GLU A 207 28.34 12.68 -4.33
N GLN A 208 27.34 12.20 -3.59
CA GLN A 208 27.25 10.82 -3.14
C GLN A 208 26.85 9.91 -4.31
N PHE A 209 25.86 10.30 -5.11
CA PHE A 209 25.46 9.64 -6.35
C PHE A 209 26.65 9.50 -7.31
N ASP A 210 27.40 10.58 -7.57
CA ASP A 210 28.54 10.54 -8.49
C ASP A 210 29.67 9.60 -8.00
N ARG A 211 30.02 9.66 -6.70
CA ARG A 211 30.98 8.71 -6.10
C ARG A 211 30.50 7.26 -6.20
N LEU A 212 29.22 6.99 -5.92
CA LEU A 212 28.65 5.65 -5.98
C LEU A 212 28.56 5.11 -7.40
N CYS A 213 28.23 5.98 -8.38
CA CYS A 213 28.29 5.65 -9.80
C CYS A 213 29.71 5.25 -10.23
N VAL A 214 30.74 6.04 -9.91
CA VAL A 214 32.14 5.68 -10.23
C VAL A 214 32.56 4.36 -9.58
N ALA A 215 32.14 4.10 -8.34
CA ALA A 215 32.45 2.85 -7.62
C ALA A 215 31.74 1.62 -8.23
N ALA A 216 30.50 1.76 -8.69
CA ALA A 216 29.68 0.69 -9.26
C ALA A 216 29.72 0.62 -10.81
N SER A 217 30.49 1.46 -11.49
CA SER A 217 30.67 1.40 -12.94
C SER A 217 31.51 0.20 -13.39
N TYR A 218 31.10 -0.42 -14.50
CA TYR A 218 31.94 -1.36 -15.23
C TYR A 218 33.29 -0.71 -15.60
N PRO A 219 34.44 -1.44 -15.59
CA PRO A 219 35.75 -0.86 -15.91
C PRO A 219 35.83 -0.16 -17.27
N THR A 220 35.03 -0.62 -18.25
CA THR A 220 34.89 -0.05 -19.61
C THR A 220 33.95 1.15 -19.69
N GLN A 221 33.28 1.51 -18.59
CA GLN A 221 32.29 2.59 -18.46
C GLN A 221 32.54 3.43 -17.20
N ARG A 222 33.77 3.42 -16.66
CA ARG A 222 34.16 4.28 -15.54
C ARG A 222 34.23 5.74 -16.03
N PRO A 223 33.47 6.68 -15.45
CA PRO A 223 33.61 8.09 -15.77
C PRO A 223 35.06 8.52 -15.51
N THR A 224 35.73 9.03 -16.54
CA THR A 224 37.06 9.61 -16.40
C THR A 224 36.94 11.01 -15.81
N ARG A 225 38.04 11.53 -15.26
CA ARG A 225 38.06 12.92 -14.74
C ARG A 225 37.83 13.99 -15.82
N ASN A 226 37.85 13.60 -17.10
CA ASN A 226 37.57 14.47 -18.25
C ASN A 226 36.12 14.35 -18.76
N ASP A 227 35.31 13.39 -18.28
CA ASP A 227 33.89 13.23 -18.64
C ASP A 227 32.96 14.26 -17.98
N ALA A 228 33.51 15.41 -17.56
CA ALA A 228 32.82 16.54 -16.91
C ALA A 228 31.76 17.25 -17.78
N ARG A 229 31.34 16.62 -18.89
CA ARG A 229 30.26 17.05 -19.79
C ARG A 229 29.00 16.18 -19.69
N VAL A 230 29.09 14.97 -19.12
CA VAL A 230 27.96 14.01 -19.05
C VAL A 230 27.52 13.83 -17.60
N GLN A 231 26.48 14.55 -17.21
CA GLN A 231 25.84 14.40 -15.90
C GLN A 231 24.71 13.36 -16.00
N TYR A 232 24.91 12.18 -15.41
CA TYR A 232 23.85 11.16 -15.34
C TYR A 232 22.76 11.55 -14.34
N ASP A 233 21.50 11.34 -14.70
CA ASP A 233 20.33 11.59 -13.84
C ASP A 233 20.00 10.38 -12.97
N ILE A 234 20.12 9.19 -13.57
CA ILE A 234 19.77 7.90 -12.98
C ILE A 234 20.89 6.88 -13.24
N ALA A 235 21.01 5.92 -12.32
CA ALA A 235 21.83 4.73 -12.51
C ALA A 235 20.95 3.48 -12.31
N TYR A 236 20.95 2.57 -13.29
CA TYR A 236 20.13 1.36 -13.29
C TYR A 236 20.99 0.10 -13.42
N ARG A 237 20.39 -1.05 -13.10
CA ARG A 237 21.10 -2.33 -12.95
C ARG A 237 20.71 -3.36 -14.01
N PRO A 238 21.57 -4.34 -14.35
CA PRO A 238 21.20 -5.51 -15.14
C PRO A 238 19.89 -6.17 -14.68
N THR A 239 19.70 -6.36 -13.37
CA THR A 239 18.45 -6.89 -12.79
C THR A 239 17.20 -6.07 -13.13
N MET A 240 17.32 -4.75 -13.25
CA MET A 240 16.21 -3.85 -13.60
C MET A 240 15.86 -3.90 -15.10
N LEU A 241 16.80 -4.27 -15.96
CA LEU A 241 16.63 -4.29 -17.42
C LEU A 241 15.88 -5.57 -17.84
N LYS A 242 14.56 -5.45 -18.01
CA LYS A 242 13.67 -6.58 -18.24
C LYS A 242 13.54 -6.97 -19.73
N TYR A 243 13.90 -6.07 -20.65
CA TYR A 243 14.15 -6.21 -22.10
C TYR A 243 14.80 -4.91 -22.63
N ASP A 244 15.28 -4.88 -23.88
CA ASP A 244 15.97 -3.71 -24.47
C ASP A 244 15.05 -2.72 -25.21
N GLY A 245 15.42 -1.44 -25.24
CA GLY A 245 14.70 -0.38 -25.95
C GLY A 245 13.38 0.05 -25.31
N GLY A 246 12.49 0.65 -26.12
CA GLY A 246 11.27 1.33 -25.66
C GLY A 246 11.52 2.81 -25.31
N PRO A 247 10.51 3.53 -24.77
CA PRO A 247 10.59 4.98 -24.57
C PRO A 247 11.55 5.38 -23.44
N THR A 248 12.25 6.50 -23.62
CA THR A 248 13.20 7.07 -22.66
C THR A 248 12.55 7.84 -21.50
N HIS A 249 11.26 8.18 -21.62
CA HIS A 249 10.47 8.80 -20.55
C HIS A 249 10.44 7.96 -19.29
N LEU A 250 10.60 8.64 -18.15
CA LEU A 250 10.44 8.04 -16.83
C LEU A 250 8.94 7.93 -16.49
N GLU A 251 8.50 6.78 -16.03
CA GLU A 251 7.09 6.51 -15.71
C GLU A 251 6.93 6.08 -14.25
N ILE A 252 6.37 6.96 -13.41
CA ILE A 252 6.19 6.70 -11.99
C ILE A 252 4.92 5.85 -11.78
N ASN A 253 5.09 4.69 -11.15
CA ASN A 253 3.99 3.81 -10.74
C ASN A 253 3.62 4.00 -9.26
N SER A 254 4.62 4.30 -8.41
CA SER A 254 4.45 4.60 -6.99
C SER A 254 5.70 5.31 -6.43
N TYR A 255 5.66 5.79 -5.19
CA TYR A 255 6.77 6.48 -4.52
C TYR A 255 6.69 6.35 -2.99
N SER A 256 7.80 6.59 -2.27
CA SER A 256 7.80 6.60 -0.80
C SER A 256 7.15 7.86 -0.22
N HIS A 257 6.22 7.65 0.71
CA HIS A 257 5.54 8.69 1.49
C HIS A 257 5.62 8.35 2.98
N SER A 258 5.38 9.31 3.87
CA SER A 258 5.27 9.03 5.31
C SER A 258 4.28 7.88 5.55
N PRO A 259 4.70 6.74 6.10
CA PRO A 259 3.88 5.54 6.11
C PRO A 259 2.84 5.59 7.22
N GLY A 260 1.66 5.04 6.94
CA GLY A 260 0.62 4.84 7.95
C GLY A 260 0.97 3.72 8.92
N ILE A 261 0.19 3.64 10.00
CA ILE A 261 0.21 2.51 10.94
C ILE A 261 -0.19 1.23 10.19
N ALA A 262 0.65 0.20 10.26
CA ALA A 262 0.40 -1.07 9.60
C ALA A 262 -0.51 -1.99 10.44
N ARG A 263 -0.87 -3.12 9.82
CA ARG A 263 -1.83 -4.09 10.34
C ARG A 263 -1.29 -5.49 10.13
N LEU A 264 -1.47 -6.34 11.13
CA LEU A 264 -1.30 -7.77 10.94
C LEU A 264 -2.42 -8.32 10.06
N ASN A 265 -2.14 -9.46 9.45
CA ASN A 265 -3.14 -10.36 8.88
C ASN A 265 -3.11 -11.68 9.69
N SER A 266 -4.07 -12.56 9.48
CA SER A 266 -4.15 -13.86 10.17
C SER A 266 -2.87 -14.70 10.06
N ASP A 267 -2.18 -14.59 8.93
CA ASP A 267 -1.10 -15.50 8.55
C ASP A 267 0.20 -15.01 9.23
N PHE A 268 0.37 -13.69 9.34
CA PHE A 268 1.35 -13.03 10.20
C PHE A 268 1.11 -13.31 11.70
N ILE A 269 -0.14 -13.34 12.18
CA ILE A 269 -0.44 -13.70 13.58
C ILE A 269 -0.03 -15.15 13.85
N LEU A 270 -0.32 -16.08 12.93
CA LEU A 270 0.13 -17.48 13.01
C LEU A 270 1.66 -17.58 13.02
N LEU A 271 2.36 -16.87 12.14
CA LEU A 271 3.82 -16.87 12.05
C LEU A 271 4.48 -16.29 13.31
N LEU A 272 4.05 -15.12 13.79
CA LEU A 272 4.54 -14.53 15.04
C LEU A 272 4.24 -15.42 16.27
N SER A 273 3.07 -16.06 16.31
CA SER A 273 2.75 -17.05 17.36
C SER A 273 3.65 -18.29 17.27
N THR A 274 4.01 -18.73 16.05
CA THR A 274 4.99 -19.82 15.79
C THR A 274 6.41 -19.43 16.26
N LEU A 275 6.71 -18.13 16.33
CA LEU A 275 7.94 -17.53 16.84
C LEU A 275 7.86 -17.14 18.32
N ASN A 276 6.93 -17.76 19.08
CA ASN A 276 6.72 -17.57 20.51
C ASN A 276 6.30 -16.15 20.94
N VAL A 277 5.76 -15.31 20.05
CA VAL A 277 5.07 -14.07 20.47
C VAL A 277 3.80 -14.45 21.24
N PRO A 278 3.63 -14.00 22.50
CA PRO A 278 2.54 -14.48 23.35
C PRO A 278 1.18 -13.96 22.88
N LEU A 279 0.14 -14.79 22.99
CA LEU A 279 -1.23 -14.45 22.58
C LEU A 279 -1.73 -13.12 23.18
N SER A 280 -1.33 -12.83 24.42
CA SER A 280 -1.66 -11.60 25.15
C SER A 280 -1.18 -10.30 24.47
N ALA A 281 -0.15 -10.35 23.61
CA ALA A 281 0.27 -9.20 22.82
C ALA A 281 -0.79 -8.85 21.75
N PHE A 282 -1.27 -9.85 21.01
CA PHE A 282 -2.35 -9.68 20.03
C PHE A 282 -3.69 -9.34 20.71
N GLU A 283 -3.98 -9.96 21.87
CA GLU A 283 -5.18 -9.62 22.65
C GLU A 283 -5.17 -8.15 23.08
N LYS A 284 -4.03 -7.62 23.55
CA LYS A 284 -3.93 -6.22 23.96
C LYS A 284 -4.27 -5.31 22.78
N MET A 285 -3.60 -5.48 21.64
CA MET A 285 -3.84 -4.69 20.42
C MET A 285 -5.29 -4.79 19.94
N LEU A 286 -5.86 -6.00 19.99
CA LEU A 286 -7.25 -6.23 19.64
C LEU A 286 -8.19 -5.48 20.60
N ARG A 287 -7.93 -5.49 21.91
CA ARG A 287 -8.72 -4.75 22.91
C ARG A 287 -8.59 -3.24 22.72
N ASP A 288 -7.37 -2.71 22.56
CA ASP A 288 -7.14 -1.28 22.25
C ASP A 288 -7.95 -0.84 21.01
N GLN A 289 -7.99 -1.69 19.97
CA GLN A 289 -8.76 -1.46 18.75
C GLN A 289 -10.28 -1.58 18.96
N LEU A 290 -10.74 -2.56 19.74
CA LEU A 290 -12.16 -2.76 20.07
C LEU A 290 -12.73 -1.63 20.94
N ASP A 291 -11.94 -1.13 21.90
CA ASP A 291 -12.27 0.04 22.72
C ASP A 291 -12.42 1.28 21.82
N THR A 292 -11.46 1.50 20.91
CA THR A 292 -11.54 2.55 19.88
C THR A 292 -12.81 2.45 19.03
N ILE A 293 -13.29 1.24 18.74
CA ILE A 293 -14.55 0.97 18.01
C ILE A 293 -15.79 1.20 18.90
N ASP A 294 -15.72 1.12 20.24
CA ASP A 294 -16.87 1.48 21.10
C ASP A 294 -16.95 2.97 21.43
N TYR A 295 -15.81 3.67 21.50
CA TYR A 295 -15.81 5.13 21.64
C TYR A 295 -16.50 5.87 20.49
N ILE A 296 -16.61 5.31 19.26
CA ILE A 296 -17.31 5.98 18.15
C ILE A 296 -18.82 6.20 18.40
N LEU A 297 -19.41 5.58 19.42
CA LEU A 297 -20.80 5.81 19.83
C LEU A 297 -20.96 6.96 20.83
N HIS A 298 -19.86 7.44 21.42
CA HIS A 298 -19.87 8.28 22.62
C HIS A 298 -18.96 9.52 22.49
N ASP A 299 -17.92 9.45 21.67
CA ASP A 299 -16.94 10.51 21.39
C ASP A 299 -17.02 10.89 19.91
N ARG A 300 -17.32 12.16 19.63
CA ARG A 300 -17.48 12.67 18.27
C ARG A 300 -16.17 12.75 17.51
N ASP A 301 -15.07 13.12 18.17
CA ASP A 301 -13.80 13.37 17.49
C ASP A 301 -13.13 12.04 17.16
N ILE A 302 -13.30 11.03 18.01
CA ILE A 302 -12.97 9.63 17.69
C ILE A 302 -13.87 9.13 16.55
N ALA A 303 -15.18 9.35 16.58
CA ALA A 303 -16.09 8.94 15.51
C ALA A 303 -15.73 9.58 14.15
N GLU A 304 -15.51 10.90 14.11
CA GLU A 304 -15.19 11.68 12.91
C GLU A 304 -13.86 11.21 12.31
N ARG A 305 -12.81 11.08 13.12
CA ARG A 305 -11.49 10.60 12.69
C ARG A 305 -11.48 9.11 12.32
N TYR A 306 -12.30 8.28 12.97
CA TYR A 306 -12.46 6.88 12.60
C TYR A 306 -13.15 6.75 11.25
N VAL A 307 -14.32 7.36 11.07
CA VAL A 307 -15.13 7.28 9.83
C VAL A 307 -14.36 7.86 8.62
N LYS A 308 -13.57 8.92 8.83
CA LYS A 308 -12.66 9.51 7.84
C LYS A 308 -11.48 8.60 7.46
N GLY A 309 -11.18 7.57 8.25
CA GLY A 309 -10.08 6.64 8.03
C GLY A 309 -8.71 7.08 8.59
N GLU A 310 -8.66 8.09 9.47
CA GLU A 310 -7.42 8.49 10.15
C GLU A 310 -7.05 7.57 11.30
N LEU A 311 -8.06 7.08 12.03
CA LEU A 311 -7.87 6.03 13.02
C LEU A 311 -7.80 4.69 12.31
N ASP A 312 -8.93 3.97 12.15
CA ASP A 312 -8.84 2.54 11.86
C ASP A 312 -9.83 1.95 10.85
N ALA A 313 -10.74 2.76 10.27
CA ALA A 313 -11.70 2.29 9.29
C ALA A 313 -11.02 1.64 8.07
N SER A 314 -11.51 0.46 7.69
CA SER A 314 -11.09 -0.17 6.42
C SER A 314 -11.56 0.67 5.23
N ASP A 315 -10.84 0.58 4.11
CA ASP A 315 -11.02 1.42 2.91
C ASP A 315 -12.47 1.37 2.36
N THR A 316 -13.30 2.33 2.80
CA THR A 316 -14.77 2.38 2.63
C THR A 316 -15.23 3.71 2.04
N LYS A 317 -14.42 4.27 1.13
CA LYS A 317 -14.55 5.59 0.46
C LYS A 317 -15.95 5.98 -0.05
N THR A 318 -16.86 5.03 -0.26
CA THR A 318 -18.21 5.28 -0.82
C THR A 318 -19.35 5.08 0.18
N TYR A 319 -19.19 4.30 1.26
CA TYR A 319 -20.34 3.87 2.08
C TYR A 319 -20.65 4.77 3.28
N ASN A 320 -19.67 5.55 3.74
CA ASN A 320 -19.75 6.31 4.98
C ASN A 320 -19.62 7.83 4.79
N GLN A 321 -19.76 8.34 3.56
CA GLN A 321 -19.72 9.79 3.30
C GLN A 321 -20.89 10.51 3.99
N ASP A 322 -22.11 9.99 3.85
CA ASP A 322 -23.31 10.38 4.62
C ASP A 322 -23.03 10.49 6.13
N LEU A 323 -22.46 9.43 6.73
CA LEU A 323 -22.15 9.36 8.16
C LEU A 323 -21.09 10.38 8.57
N PHE A 324 -20.08 10.62 7.72
CA PHE A 324 -19.13 11.70 7.93
C PHE A 324 -19.81 13.08 7.86
N GLY A 325 -20.78 13.25 6.95
CA GLY A 325 -21.63 14.45 6.85
C GLY A 325 -22.41 14.72 8.15
N LEU A 326 -23.13 13.71 8.67
CA LEU A 326 -23.87 13.80 9.94
C LEU A 326 -22.97 14.22 11.12
N LEU A 327 -21.75 13.64 11.18
CA LEU A 327 -20.77 13.93 12.21
C LEU A 327 -20.19 15.35 12.08
N LEU A 328 -19.86 15.78 10.87
CA LEU A 328 -19.31 17.11 10.55
C LEU A 328 -20.32 18.23 10.75
N ALA A 329 -21.60 18.00 10.41
CA ALA A 329 -22.72 18.89 10.68
C ALA A 329 -23.12 18.97 12.17
N LYS A 330 -22.41 18.21 13.03
CA LYS A 330 -22.55 18.19 14.49
C LYS A 330 -23.96 17.78 14.98
N HIS A 331 -24.65 16.89 14.25
CA HIS A 331 -25.84 16.20 14.78
C HIS A 331 -25.49 15.39 16.02
N ASP A 332 -26.38 15.36 17.02
CA ASP A 332 -26.13 14.65 18.29
C ASP A 332 -25.88 13.15 18.05
N LEU A 333 -24.91 12.56 18.75
CA LEU A 333 -24.65 11.12 18.72
C LEU A 333 -25.80 10.33 19.38
N ALA A 334 -26.61 11.00 20.22
CA ALA A 334 -27.83 10.46 20.80
C ALA A 334 -29.05 10.53 19.86
N GLU A 335 -28.98 11.30 18.75
CA GLU A 335 -30.09 11.41 17.80
C GLU A 335 -30.41 10.01 17.20
N PRO A 336 -31.68 9.57 17.17
CA PRO A 336 -31.98 8.15 16.92
C PRO A 336 -31.49 7.57 15.58
N TYR A 337 -31.43 8.36 14.50
CA TYR A 337 -30.87 7.93 13.21
C TYR A 337 -29.35 7.97 13.22
N VAL A 338 -28.73 9.03 13.77
CA VAL A 338 -27.26 9.14 13.88
C VAL A 338 -26.70 8.00 14.73
N GLN A 339 -27.29 7.77 15.90
CA GLN A 339 -26.94 6.67 16.79
C GLN A 339 -27.11 5.31 16.10
N TRP A 340 -28.16 5.14 15.29
CA TRP A 340 -28.36 3.92 14.50
C TRP A 340 -27.30 3.77 13.40
N ARG A 341 -26.97 4.83 12.64
CA ARG A 341 -25.91 4.80 11.61
C ARG A 341 -24.55 4.44 12.23
N LEU A 342 -24.21 5.05 13.37
CA LEU A 342 -22.98 4.74 14.13
C LEU A 342 -22.96 3.28 14.60
N LYS A 343 -24.06 2.79 15.20
CA LYS A 343 -24.19 1.38 15.64
C LYS A 343 -24.11 0.38 14.46
N GLN A 344 -24.63 0.72 13.29
CA GLN A 344 -24.48 -0.11 12.08
C GLN A 344 -23.03 -0.11 11.55
N PHE A 345 -22.40 1.05 11.46
CA PHE A 345 -20.99 1.17 11.06
C PHE A 345 -20.05 0.43 12.03
N GLN A 346 -20.32 0.53 13.34
CA GLN A 346 -19.62 -0.21 14.38
C GLN A 346 -19.73 -1.72 14.18
N ARG A 347 -20.96 -2.24 13.96
CA ARG A 347 -21.20 -3.65 13.67
C ARG A 347 -20.44 -4.10 12.42
N GLN A 348 -20.40 -3.28 11.36
CA GLN A 348 -19.60 -3.54 10.17
C GLN A 348 -18.09 -3.62 10.47
N GLN A 349 -17.57 -2.83 11.43
CA GLN A 349 -16.17 -2.93 11.86
C GLN A 349 -15.92 -4.26 12.59
N TYR A 350 -16.75 -4.63 13.56
CA TYR A 350 -16.63 -5.92 14.27
C TYR A 350 -16.75 -7.13 13.32
N GLU A 351 -17.72 -7.12 12.40
CA GLU A 351 -17.87 -8.16 11.37
C GLU A 351 -16.64 -8.26 10.45
N THR A 352 -16.08 -7.12 10.03
CA THR A 352 -14.86 -7.07 9.22
C THR A 352 -13.65 -7.59 9.99
N LEU A 353 -13.48 -7.16 11.25
CA LEU A 353 -12.37 -7.54 12.11
C LEU A 353 -12.43 -9.04 12.47
N ARG A 354 -13.62 -9.58 12.75
CA ARG A 354 -13.82 -11.02 13.01
C ARG A 354 -13.52 -11.87 11.76
N LYS A 355 -13.91 -11.39 10.57
CA LYS A 355 -13.69 -12.11 9.30
C LYS A 355 -12.22 -12.09 8.84
N LYS A 356 -11.45 -11.06 9.18
CA LYS A 356 -10.07 -10.85 8.64
C LYS A 356 -8.95 -10.92 9.68
N LEU A 357 -9.24 -10.69 10.95
CA LEU A 357 -8.26 -10.43 12.02
C LEU A 357 -7.19 -9.41 11.58
N ASN A 358 -7.63 -8.31 10.96
CA ASN A 358 -6.75 -7.22 10.52
C ASN A 358 -6.33 -6.31 11.70
N ILE A 359 -5.74 -6.92 12.73
CA ILE A 359 -5.36 -6.26 13.99
C ILE A 359 -4.39 -5.10 13.70
N ARG A 360 -4.69 -3.94 14.28
CA ARG A 360 -3.86 -2.73 14.19
C ARG A 360 -2.58 -2.89 15.03
N VAL A 361 -1.45 -2.35 14.55
CA VAL A 361 -0.21 -2.30 15.33
C VAL A 361 0.40 -0.91 15.26
N GLU A 362 0.06 -0.05 16.22
CA GLU A 362 0.60 1.30 16.42
C GLU A 362 2.08 1.43 16.03
N ASP A 363 2.93 0.62 16.64
CA ASP A 363 4.38 0.65 16.48
C ASP A 363 4.88 -0.17 15.28
N SER A 364 4.20 -0.01 14.14
CA SER A 364 4.57 -0.62 12.87
C SER A 364 4.26 0.25 11.64
N CYS A 365 4.85 -0.12 10.50
CA CYS A 365 4.63 0.51 9.18
C CYS A 365 4.83 -0.50 8.03
N TYR A 366 4.39 -0.13 6.82
CA TYR A 366 4.86 -0.74 5.57
C TYR A 366 5.73 0.27 4.83
N VAL A 367 6.93 -0.14 4.40
CA VAL A 367 7.92 0.73 3.74
C VAL A 367 8.62 -0.02 2.60
N TYR A 368 9.07 0.70 1.58
CA TYR A 368 9.86 0.10 0.48
C TYR A 368 11.22 -0.37 0.99
N GLY A 369 11.65 -1.56 0.55
CA GLY A 369 13.03 -2.01 0.72
C GLY A 369 13.97 -1.27 -0.24
N VAL A 370 15.20 -0.99 0.20
CA VAL A 370 16.29 -0.45 -0.63
C VAL A 370 17.64 -1.06 -0.22
N ALA A 371 18.64 -1.02 -1.10
CA ALA A 371 19.99 -1.51 -0.83
C ALA A 371 20.90 -0.43 -0.21
N ASP A 372 21.80 -0.85 0.68
CA ASP A 372 22.88 0.01 1.21
C ASP A 372 24.01 0.17 0.18
N GLU A 373 23.98 1.27 -0.58
CA GLU A 373 25.04 1.60 -1.54
C GLU A 373 26.32 2.13 -0.89
N GLU A 374 26.27 2.59 0.36
CA GLU A 374 27.48 2.95 1.13
C GLU A 374 28.20 1.72 1.67
N GLY A 375 27.47 0.66 2.00
CA GLY A 375 28.00 -0.52 2.68
C GLY A 375 28.45 -0.21 4.10
N VAL A 376 27.63 0.54 4.85
CA VAL A 376 27.85 0.84 6.27
C VAL A 376 27.22 -0.20 7.18
N LEU A 377 26.04 -0.74 6.83
CA LEU A 377 25.30 -1.71 7.65
C LEU A 377 26.01 -3.07 7.72
N GLU A 378 26.15 -3.64 8.90
CA GLU A 378 26.54 -5.05 9.10
C GLU A 378 25.39 -6.04 8.77
N GLU A 379 25.65 -7.36 8.76
CA GLU A 379 24.71 -8.38 8.22
C GLU A 379 23.30 -8.33 8.82
N ASP A 380 23.18 -8.18 10.15
CA ASP A 380 21.89 -8.10 10.86
C ASP A 380 21.45 -6.65 11.20
N GLU A 381 22.04 -5.65 10.55
CA GLU A 381 21.66 -4.23 10.69
C GLU A 381 20.75 -3.74 9.55
N VAL A 382 19.82 -2.85 9.90
CA VAL A 382 18.97 -2.12 8.96
C VAL A 382 18.91 -0.64 9.31
N PHE A 383 18.75 0.23 8.30
CA PHE A 383 18.44 1.64 8.54
C PHE A 383 16.96 1.91 8.21
N VAL A 384 16.22 2.47 9.18
CA VAL A 384 14.80 2.83 9.01
C VAL A 384 14.60 4.24 9.56
N ASN A 385 14.20 5.18 8.70
CA ASN A 385 14.00 6.59 9.04
C ASN A 385 12.59 7.02 8.69
N LEU A 386 11.82 7.39 9.72
CA LEU A 386 10.42 7.78 9.63
C LEU A 386 10.25 9.21 10.17
N PRO A 387 10.55 10.28 9.40
CA PRO A 387 10.50 11.66 9.88
C PRO A 387 9.14 12.03 10.50
N GLY A 388 8.03 11.59 9.90
CA GLY A 388 6.67 11.79 10.43
C GLY A 388 6.32 10.95 11.67
N ARG A 389 7.25 10.11 12.17
CA ARG A 389 7.08 9.24 13.34
C ARG A 389 8.27 9.28 14.32
N GLY A 390 9.08 10.34 14.28
CA GLY A 390 10.19 10.56 15.22
C GLY A 390 11.60 10.40 14.64
N GLY A 391 11.75 10.07 13.36
CA GLY A 391 13.05 9.98 12.66
C GLY A 391 13.63 8.56 12.61
N PRO A 392 14.97 8.39 12.70
CA PRO A 392 15.63 7.09 12.68
C PRO A 392 15.29 6.19 13.86
N LEU A 393 15.02 4.91 13.59
CA LEU A 393 14.87 3.88 14.62
C LEU A 393 16.24 3.39 15.11
N THR A 394 16.36 3.12 16.41
CA THR A 394 17.61 2.74 17.11
C THR A 394 17.38 1.58 18.09
N GLN A 395 16.64 0.56 17.65
CA GLN A 395 16.11 -0.55 18.47
C GLN A 395 15.93 -1.81 17.63
N ARG A 396 15.66 -2.98 18.24
CA ARG A 396 15.34 -4.18 17.47
C ARG A 396 14.00 -4.03 16.73
N VAL A 397 13.96 -4.56 15.51
CA VAL A 397 12.79 -4.57 14.63
C VAL A 397 12.51 -6.00 14.14
N VAL A 398 11.24 -6.34 13.98
CA VAL A 398 10.81 -7.48 13.15
C VAL A 398 10.45 -6.94 11.77
N VAL A 399 10.97 -7.58 10.74
CA VAL A 399 10.75 -7.27 9.32
C VAL A 399 10.18 -8.50 8.62
N ALA A 400 9.21 -8.33 7.73
CA ALA A 400 8.61 -9.41 6.93
C ALA A 400 8.03 -8.89 5.60
N ARG A 401 8.05 -9.71 4.54
CA ARG A 401 7.29 -9.44 3.30
C ARG A 401 5.85 -9.96 3.44
N ASN A 402 4.89 -9.42 2.70
CA ASN A 402 3.51 -9.90 2.70
C ASN A 402 3.10 -10.32 1.27
N PRO A 403 2.79 -11.61 1.02
CA PRO A 403 2.62 -12.72 1.97
C PRO A 403 3.94 -13.35 2.43
N SER A 404 3.88 -14.02 3.58
CA SER A 404 4.87 -14.96 4.11
C SER A 404 4.17 -16.26 4.53
N HIS A 405 4.88 -17.39 4.49
CA HIS A 405 4.33 -18.70 4.85
C HIS A 405 5.32 -19.59 5.64
N TYR A 406 6.58 -19.16 5.79
CA TYR A 406 7.59 -19.83 6.61
C TYR A 406 7.97 -18.95 7.81
N PRO A 407 8.18 -19.49 9.02
CA PRO A 407 8.54 -18.68 10.20
C PRO A 407 9.78 -17.80 9.99
N GLY A 408 10.79 -18.31 9.28
CA GLY A 408 12.00 -17.54 8.92
C GLY A 408 11.83 -16.50 7.81
N ASP A 409 10.64 -16.35 7.20
CA ASP A 409 10.32 -15.21 6.33
C ASP A 409 10.15 -13.91 7.13
N MET A 410 9.89 -14.04 8.43
CA MET A 410 10.01 -12.95 9.40
C MET A 410 11.45 -12.97 9.91
N ARG A 411 12.04 -11.78 10.09
CA ARG A 411 13.43 -11.62 10.54
C ARG A 411 13.51 -10.56 11.62
N VAL A 412 14.33 -10.79 12.66
CA VAL A 412 14.73 -9.74 13.60
C VAL A 412 16.03 -9.10 13.10
N PHE A 413 16.09 -7.78 13.13
CA PHE A 413 17.27 -6.97 12.82
C PHE A 413 17.48 -5.88 13.89
N HIS A 414 18.68 -5.33 13.95
CA HIS A 414 18.97 -4.11 14.72
C HIS A 414 18.78 -2.89 13.82
N ALA A 415 17.83 -2.01 14.15
CA ALA A 415 17.73 -0.72 13.48
C ALA A 415 18.79 0.24 14.04
N VAL A 416 19.55 0.88 13.14
CA VAL A 416 20.68 1.77 13.48
C VAL A 416 20.59 3.11 12.75
N ASN A 417 21.36 4.11 13.21
CA ASN A 417 21.30 5.50 12.74
C ASN A 417 22.66 6.01 12.22
N TYR A 418 23.04 5.60 11.01
CA TYR A 418 24.22 6.11 10.31
C TYR A 418 23.95 7.43 9.58
N GLU A 419 24.80 8.45 9.82
CA GLU A 419 24.71 9.79 9.20
C GLU A 419 24.58 9.71 7.66
N LYS A 420 25.43 8.87 7.04
CA LYS A 420 25.50 8.64 5.60
C LYS A 420 24.19 8.19 4.94
N LEU A 421 23.25 7.64 5.71
CA LEU A 421 21.95 7.14 5.24
C LEU A 421 20.77 8.07 5.57
N ARG A 422 20.96 9.16 6.34
CA ARG A 422 19.85 10.01 6.83
C ARG A 422 19.06 10.76 5.75
N HIS A 423 19.59 10.86 4.54
CA HIS A 423 18.85 11.40 3.39
C HIS A 423 17.76 10.42 2.89
N LEU A 424 17.88 9.12 3.20
CA LEU A 424 16.88 8.10 2.93
C LEU A 424 15.74 8.22 3.97
N ARG A 425 14.51 8.30 3.48
CA ARG A 425 13.29 8.53 4.27
C ARG A 425 12.16 7.61 3.80
N ASN A 426 11.40 7.09 4.77
CA ASN A 426 10.20 6.28 4.53
C ASN A 426 10.47 4.99 3.72
N CYS A 427 11.67 4.43 3.90
CA CYS A 427 12.14 3.16 3.37
C CYS A 427 12.87 2.37 4.48
N ILE A 428 13.13 1.09 4.24
CA ILE A 428 14.06 0.27 5.00
C ILE A 428 15.27 -0.07 4.12
N VAL A 429 16.47 0.23 4.62
CA VAL A 429 17.74 -0.08 3.96
C VAL A 429 18.27 -1.41 4.48
N PHE A 430 18.60 -2.33 3.59
CA PHE A 430 19.19 -3.63 3.90
C PHE A 430 20.69 -3.66 3.59
N SER A 431 21.45 -4.39 4.42
CA SER A 431 22.89 -4.54 4.24
C SER A 431 23.27 -5.27 2.93
N ARG A 432 24.39 -4.82 2.33
CA ARG A 432 25.11 -5.53 1.27
C ARG A 432 26.33 -6.33 1.74
N LYS A 433 26.59 -6.39 3.06
CA LYS A 433 27.69 -7.17 3.65
C LYS A 433 27.26 -8.60 4.02
N ALA A 434 25.96 -8.82 4.15
CA ALA A 434 25.40 -10.11 4.49
C ALA A 434 25.86 -11.21 3.52
N SER A 435 26.04 -12.43 4.02
CA SER A 435 26.44 -13.59 3.20
C SER A 435 25.42 -13.98 2.10
N TYR A 436 24.23 -13.37 2.13
CA TYR A 436 23.10 -13.53 1.22
C TYR A 436 22.31 -12.22 1.07
N SER A 437 21.51 -12.11 0.01
CA SER A 437 20.52 -11.04 -0.14
C SER A 437 19.42 -11.16 0.92
N VAL A 438 19.33 -10.17 1.81
CA VAL A 438 18.31 -10.11 2.87
C VAL A 438 16.87 -10.13 2.30
N PRO A 439 16.53 -9.36 1.24
CA PRO A 439 15.26 -9.50 0.50
C PRO A 439 14.91 -10.94 0.08
N ASP A 440 15.84 -11.66 -0.58
CA ASP A 440 15.63 -13.06 -1.03
C ASP A 440 15.27 -13.98 0.14
N SER A 441 15.86 -13.74 1.32
CA SER A 441 15.61 -14.54 2.52
C SER A 441 14.19 -14.39 3.12
N MET A 442 13.40 -13.39 2.69
CA MET A 442 12.04 -13.14 3.19
C MET A 442 10.98 -13.48 2.12
N ALA A 443 10.58 -14.75 2.08
CA ALA A 443 9.63 -15.29 1.10
C ALA A 443 10.01 -15.04 -0.38
N SER A 444 11.31 -15.07 -0.73
CA SER A 444 11.84 -14.73 -2.08
C SER A 444 11.54 -13.29 -2.52
N GLY A 445 11.94 -12.30 -1.72
CA GLY A 445 11.78 -10.87 -2.01
C GLY A 445 12.82 -10.28 -2.96
N ASP A 446 12.43 -9.19 -3.64
CA ASP A 446 13.31 -8.35 -4.45
C ASP A 446 13.23 -6.87 -4.01
N LEU A 447 13.89 -5.97 -4.73
CA LEU A 447 13.84 -4.52 -4.52
C LEU A 447 13.33 -3.77 -5.76
N ASP A 448 12.47 -4.41 -6.58
CA ASP A 448 11.86 -3.84 -7.80
C ASP A 448 10.49 -3.19 -7.50
N GLY A 449 9.95 -3.44 -6.31
CA GLY A 449 8.71 -2.87 -5.81
C GLY A 449 8.23 -3.33 -4.44
N ASP A 450 8.95 -4.23 -3.76
CA ASP A 450 8.48 -4.83 -2.52
C ASP A 450 8.36 -3.83 -1.35
N GLN A 451 7.31 -4.05 -0.56
CA GLN A 451 7.09 -3.35 0.70
C GLN A 451 7.14 -4.33 1.86
N TYR A 452 7.94 -3.97 2.86
CA TYR A 452 8.18 -4.77 4.05
C TYR A 452 7.36 -4.20 5.22
N PHE A 453 6.69 -5.09 5.94
CA PHE A 453 6.17 -4.80 7.27
C PHE A 453 7.35 -4.65 8.22
N VAL A 454 7.39 -3.56 8.97
CA VAL A 454 8.41 -3.29 10.00
C VAL A 454 7.68 -2.93 11.29
N THR A 455 7.99 -3.63 12.39
CA THR A 455 7.46 -3.37 13.75
C THR A 455 8.59 -3.41 14.77
N TRP A 456 8.55 -2.58 15.82
CA TRP A 456 9.67 -2.41 16.76
C TRP A 456 9.32 -2.76 18.21
N GLU A 457 10.31 -2.79 19.12
CA GLU A 457 10.18 -3.40 20.46
C GLU A 457 8.98 -2.93 21.28
N SER A 458 8.62 -1.64 21.21
CA SER A 458 7.46 -1.10 21.96
C SER A 458 6.09 -1.63 21.50
N SER A 459 6.02 -2.27 20.33
CA SER A 459 4.84 -3.07 19.91
C SER A 459 4.62 -4.32 20.77
N GLY A 460 5.68 -4.89 21.36
CA GLY A 460 5.63 -6.20 22.02
C GLY A 460 5.59 -7.40 21.07
N LEU A 461 5.76 -7.20 19.76
CA LEU A 461 5.80 -8.27 18.74
C LEU A 461 7.22 -8.74 18.39
N VAL A 462 8.26 -8.08 18.93
CA VAL A 462 9.66 -8.49 18.74
C VAL A 462 9.99 -9.61 19.74
N PRO A 463 10.33 -10.84 19.31
CA PRO A 463 10.66 -11.92 20.24
C PRO A 463 11.87 -11.62 21.13
N GLN A 464 11.91 -12.24 22.30
CA GLN A 464 13.07 -12.14 23.20
C GLN A 464 14.24 -12.97 22.68
N ASP A 465 13.98 -14.17 22.21
CA ASP A 465 14.97 -15.07 21.62
C ASP A 465 15.10 -14.84 20.10
N SER A 466 16.29 -14.47 19.64
CA SER A 466 16.61 -14.31 18.22
C SER A 466 17.05 -15.60 17.53
N SER A 467 17.41 -16.66 18.28
CA SER A 467 17.92 -17.92 17.73
C SER A 467 16.85 -18.70 16.93
N ALA A 468 15.57 -18.45 17.20
CA ALA A 468 14.43 -19.03 16.48
C ALA A 468 14.39 -18.64 14.98
N PHE A 469 15.10 -17.58 14.57
CA PHE A 469 15.11 -17.04 13.21
C PHE A 469 16.11 -17.72 12.28
N HIS A 470 16.07 -19.05 12.18
CA HIS A 470 16.87 -19.77 11.20
C HIS A 470 16.43 -19.45 9.76
N ARG A 471 17.35 -18.87 8.98
CA ARG A 471 17.20 -18.70 7.53
C ARG A 471 16.89 -20.06 6.89
N ARG A 472 15.84 -20.12 6.07
CA ARG A 472 15.54 -21.32 5.28
C ARG A 472 16.69 -21.62 4.30
N PRO A 473 17.14 -22.88 4.15
CA PRO A 473 18.08 -23.25 3.10
C PRO A 473 17.54 -22.86 1.72
N ARG A 474 18.36 -22.19 0.90
CA ARG A 474 17.97 -21.90 -0.49
C ARG A 474 17.82 -23.22 -1.23
N ASN A 475 16.61 -23.54 -1.69
CA ASN A 475 16.41 -24.54 -2.72
C ASN A 475 17.17 -24.07 -3.97
N PRO A 476 18.08 -24.86 -4.55
CA PRO A 476 18.71 -24.49 -5.81
C PRO A 476 17.62 -24.16 -6.83
N ILE A 477 17.74 -23.03 -7.50
CA ILE A 477 16.93 -22.75 -8.69
C ILE A 477 17.42 -23.76 -9.74
N GLU A 478 16.69 -24.86 -9.92
CA GLU A 478 16.87 -25.71 -11.09
C GLU A 478 16.69 -24.82 -12.31
N SER A 479 17.79 -24.53 -12.99
CA SER A 479 17.76 -23.83 -14.26
C SER A 479 16.98 -24.71 -15.23
N GLN A 480 15.70 -24.38 -15.47
CA GLN A 480 14.88 -25.14 -16.41
C GLN A 480 15.70 -25.34 -17.69
N PRO A 481 15.80 -26.59 -18.20
CA PRO A 481 16.61 -26.86 -19.38
C PRO A 481 16.18 -25.91 -20.48
N ARG A 482 17.15 -25.21 -21.09
CA ARG A 482 16.88 -24.28 -22.19
C ARG A 482 16.15 -25.04 -23.30
N ARG A 483 14.83 -24.90 -23.31
CA ARG A 483 13.97 -25.43 -24.37
C ARG A 483 14.52 -24.93 -25.70
N SER A 484 14.50 -25.79 -26.72
CA SER A 484 14.96 -25.47 -28.07
C SER A 484 14.43 -24.11 -28.52
N ALA A 485 15.27 -23.31 -29.17
CA ALA A 485 14.93 -21.95 -29.58
C ALA A 485 13.58 -21.94 -30.32
N ARG A 486 12.60 -21.24 -29.74
CA ARG A 486 11.25 -21.13 -30.30
C ARG A 486 11.28 -20.19 -31.49
N ARG A 487 10.50 -20.49 -32.52
CA ARG A 487 10.38 -19.62 -33.70
C ARG A 487 9.26 -18.61 -33.47
N THR A 488 9.38 -17.43 -34.05
CA THR A 488 8.38 -16.36 -33.87
C THR A 488 7.03 -16.75 -34.46
N GLU A 489 7.03 -17.60 -35.49
CA GLU A 489 5.84 -18.27 -36.04
C GLU A 489 5.02 -19.04 -34.98
N ASP A 490 5.69 -19.65 -33.99
CA ASP A 490 5.05 -20.46 -32.94
C ASP A 490 4.29 -19.60 -31.90
N MET A 491 4.41 -18.26 -31.95
CA MET A 491 3.95 -17.37 -30.89
C MET A 491 2.45 -17.47 -30.62
N SER A 492 1.62 -17.64 -31.65
CA SER A 492 0.16 -17.75 -31.50
C SER A 492 -0.27 -19.01 -30.76
N GLU A 493 0.29 -20.19 -31.08
CA GLU A 493 -0.03 -21.41 -30.33
C GLU A 493 0.53 -21.35 -28.91
N ALA A 494 1.78 -20.88 -28.74
CA ALA A 494 2.37 -20.68 -27.42
C ALA A 494 1.58 -19.69 -26.53
N ALA A 495 0.92 -18.70 -27.13
CA ALA A 495 0.00 -17.80 -26.45
C ALA A 495 -1.27 -18.52 -25.99
N VAL A 496 -1.90 -19.31 -26.85
CA VAL A 496 -3.11 -20.07 -26.50
C VAL A 496 -2.80 -21.13 -25.45
N ASP A 497 -1.68 -21.83 -25.53
CA ASP A 497 -1.26 -22.81 -24.52
C ASP A 497 -1.01 -22.16 -23.16
N THR A 498 -0.26 -21.05 -23.14
CA THR A 498 -0.06 -20.28 -21.90
C THR A 498 -1.39 -19.80 -21.33
N PHE A 499 -2.32 -19.33 -22.18
CA PHE A 499 -3.67 -18.95 -21.76
C PHE A 499 -4.43 -20.13 -21.15
N MET A 500 -4.43 -21.28 -21.82
CA MET A 500 -5.20 -22.46 -21.42
C MET A 500 -4.69 -23.11 -20.13
N ASP A 501 -3.39 -23.09 -19.87
CA ASP A 501 -2.80 -23.65 -18.65
C ASP A 501 -2.97 -22.76 -17.41
N TYR A 502 -3.09 -21.44 -17.58
CA TYR A 502 -3.12 -20.48 -16.47
C TYR A 502 -4.45 -19.71 -16.29
N LYS A 503 -5.38 -19.77 -17.25
CA LYS A 503 -6.72 -19.12 -17.15
C LYS A 503 -7.43 -19.49 -15.84
N PHE A 504 -7.96 -18.48 -15.15
CA PHE A 504 -8.73 -18.64 -13.91
C PHE A 504 -8.04 -19.47 -12.80
N SER A 505 -6.72 -19.71 -12.86
CA SER A 505 -6.06 -20.67 -11.98
C SER A 505 -6.21 -20.28 -10.50
N THR A 506 -6.82 -21.17 -9.73
CA THR A 506 -7.03 -21.01 -8.29
C THR A 506 -6.00 -21.74 -7.45
N LEU A 507 -5.02 -22.43 -8.07
CA LEU A 507 -4.09 -23.33 -7.39
C LEU A 507 -3.30 -22.63 -6.28
N LEU A 508 -2.71 -21.45 -6.54
CA LEU A 508 -2.05 -20.63 -5.52
C LEU A 508 -2.95 -20.33 -4.32
N GLY A 509 -4.23 -19.99 -4.57
CA GLY A 509 -5.22 -19.73 -3.53
C GLY A 509 -5.59 -20.99 -2.74
N ARG A 510 -5.76 -22.13 -3.42
CA ARG A 510 -5.99 -23.44 -2.78
C ARG A 510 -4.82 -23.84 -1.88
N MET A 511 -3.59 -23.68 -2.35
CA MET A 511 -2.37 -24.02 -1.59
C MET A 511 -2.18 -23.10 -0.38
N SER A 512 -2.38 -21.78 -0.52
CA SER A 512 -2.35 -20.83 0.60
C SER A 512 -3.42 -21.13 1.65
N MET A 513 -4.66 -21.46 1.24
CA MET A 513 -5.72 -21.88 2.17
C MET A 513 -5.45 -23.25 2.81
N ALA A 514 -4.79 -24.18 2.10
CA ALA A 514 -4.38 -25.47 2.64
C ALA A 514 -3.22 -25.33 3.65
N TRP A 515 -2.27 -24.43 3.39
CA TRP A 515 -1.22 -24.05 4.36
C TRP A 515 -1.85 -23.46 5.61
N LYS A 516 -2.81 -22.54 5.45
CA LYS A 516 -3.48 -21.90 6.59
C LYS A 516 -4.25 -22.91 7.44
N LYS A 517 -5.03 -23.79 6.82
CA LYS A 517 -5.70 -24.89 7.54
C LYS A 517 -4.70 -25.81 8.25
N ALA A 518 -3.54 -26.09 7.64
CA ALA A 518 -2.49 -26.88 8.25
C ALA A 518 -1.83 -26.19 9.46
N ALA A 519 -1.76 -24.86 9.48
CA ALA A 519 -1.25 -24.05 10.58
C ALA A 519 -2.31 -23.76 11.66
N GLU A 520 -3.59 -23.68 11.31
CA GLU A 520 -4.71 -23.54 12.28
C GLU A 520 -5.00 -24.88 13.03
N ALA A 521 -4.56 -26.03 12.51
CA ALA A 521 -4.96 -27.35 13.00
C ALA A 521 -4.17 -27.95 14.18
N THR A 522 -2.98 -27.42 14.53
CA THR A 522 -2.11 -28.03 15.57
C THR A 522 -1.40 -26.97 16.42
N PRO A 523 -0.99 -27.27 17.67
CA PRO A 523 -0.20 -26.34 18.50
C PRO A 523 1.17 -26.00 17.90
N TYR A 524 1.64 -26.76 16.90
CA TYR A 524 2.88 -26.47 16.16
C TYR A 524 2.71 -25.34 15.13
N LEU A 525 1.48 -24.88 14.85
CA LEU A 525 1.20 -23.76 13.96
C LEU A 525 1.93 -23.88 12.60
N ALA A 526 2.61 -22.84 12.12
CA ALA A 526 3.32 -22.87 10.84
C ALA A 526 4.55 -23.81 10.83
N ASN A 527 4.95 -24.35 11.99
CA ASN A 527 5.98 -25.39 12.08
C ASN A 527 5.47 -26.80 11.71
N HIS A 528 4.14 -27.01 11.57
CA HIS A 528 3.52 -28.28 11.21
C HIS A 528 4.03 -28.84 9.85
N PRO A 529 4.29 -30.16 9.71
CA PRO A 529 4.90 -30.73 8.50
C PRO A 529 4.16 -30.42 7.19
N ARG A 530 2.82 -30.49 7.17
CA ARG A 530 2.01 -30.11 5.99
C ARG A 530 2.18 -28.64 5.63
N ALA A 531 2.26 -27.74 6.62
CA ALA A 531 2.44 -26.31 6.36
C ALA A 531 3.82 -26.06 5.73
N LYS A 532 4.90 -26.59 6.33
CA LYS A 532 6.27 -26.50 5.77
C LYS A 532 6.38 -27.09 4.36
N ALA A 533 5.78 -28.25 4.11
CA ALA A 533 5.82 -28.90 2.81
C ALA A 533 5.13 -28.08 1.69
N LEU A 534 4.10 -27.28 2.03
CA LEU A 534 3.37 -26.48 1.05
C LEU A 534 4.10 -25.19 0.62
N VAL A 535 5.01 -24.64 1.43
CA VAL A 535 5.66 -23.35 1.12
C VAL A 535 6.40 -23.34 -0.23
N PRO A 536 7.24 -24.35 -0.58
CA PRO A 536 7.92 -24.38 -1.88
C PRO A 536 6.96 -24.39 -3.08
N LEU A 537 5.77 -25.00 -2.94
CA LEU A 537 4.79 -25.03 -4.02
C LEU A 537 4.06 -23.68 -4.16
N ILE A 538 3.80 -23.00 -3.04
CA ILE A 538 3.23 -21.65 -3.01
C ILE A 538 4.16 -20.66 -3.68
N GLU A 539 5.46 -20.70 -3.36
CA GLU A 539 6.49 -19.86 -3.99
C GLU A 539 6.60 -20.12 -5.50
N ALA A 540 6.69 -21.40 -5.90
CA ALA A 540 6.67 -21.78 -7.31
C ALA A 540 5.43 -21.22 -8.05
N ALA A 541 4.26 -21.20 -7.41
CA ALA A 541 3.04 -20.66 -8.00
C ALA A 541 2.98 -19.12 -8.09
N LEU A 542 3.80 -18.36 -7.33
CA LEU A 542 3.82 -16.89 -7.42
C LEU A 542 4.36 -16.42 -8.78
N ASP A 543 5.42 -17.06 -9.25
CA ASP A 543 6.11 -16.72 -10.50
C ASP A 543 5.95 -17.76 -11.63
N GLY A 544 5.19 -18.83 -11.40
CA GLY A 544 5.09 -20.00 -12.29
C GLY A 544 4.90 -19.68 -13.77
N MET A 545 4.03 -18.72 -14.11
CA MET A 545 3.82 -18.30 -15.51
C MET A 545 5.07 -17.64 -16.12
N LYS A 546 5.80 -16.83 -15.34
CA LYS A 546 7.05 -16.17 -15.76
C LYS A 546 8.25 -17.13 -15.73
N ALA A 547 8.15 -18.22 -14.98
CA ALA A 547 9.17 -19.27 -14.87
C ALA A 547 8.93 -20.46 -15.83
N GLY A 548 7.76 -20.55 -16.45
CA GLY A 548 7.40 -21.66 -17.36
C GLY A 548 7.12 -22.99 -16.64
N ILE A 549 6.61 -22.93 -15.40
CA ILE A 549 6.31 -24.12 -14.59
C ILE A 549 5.07 -24.84 -15.14
N ASP A 550 5.06 -26.17 -15.11
CA ASP A 550 3.86 -26.96 -15.40
C ASP A 550 2.90 -26.92 -14.20
N VAL A 551 1.76 -26.25 -14.40
CA VAL A 551 0.67 -26.17 -13.42
C VAL A 551 0.12 -27.56 -13.07
N LYS A 552 0.17 -28.52 -14.01
CA LYS A 552 -0.35 -29.88 -13.82
C LYS A 552 0.59 -30.73 -12.96
N SER A 553 1.91 -30.55 -13.07
CA SER A 553 2.87 -31.12 -12.10
C SER A 553 2.68 -30.50 -10.73
N LEU A 554 2.63 -29.16 -10.65
CA LEU A 554 2.47 -28.45 -9.38
C LEU A 554 1.19 -28.85 -8.64
N GLU A 555 0.09 -29.09 -9.37
CA GLU A 555 -1.15 -29.63 -8.82
C GLU A 555 -1.04 -31.11 -8.39
N LYS A 556 -0.28 -31.97 -9.09
CA LYS A 556 0.00 -33.34 -8.64
C LYS A 556 0.80 -33.35 -7.35
N ASP A 557 1.84 -32.52 -7.26
CA ASP A 557 2.69 -32.40 -6.08
C ASP A 557 1.92 -31.84 -4.88
N PHE A 558 1.01 -30.88 -5.11
CA PHE A 558 0.07 -30.42 -4.09
C PHE A 558 -0.80 -31.57 -3.56
N HIS A 559 -1.50 -32.31 -4.43
CA HIS A 559 -2.33 -33.45 -4.01
C HIS A 559 -1.51 -34.58 -3.37
N LYS A 560 -0.23 -34.75 -3.71
CA LYS A 560 0.70 -35.69 -3.06
C LYS A 560 0.95 -35.28 -1.61
N ILE A 561 1.23 -34.01 -1.35
CA ILE A 561 1.39 -33.46 0.02
C ILE A 561 0.09 -33.59 0.82
N GLU A 562 -1.07 -33.27 0.21
CA GLU A 562 -2.36 -33.36 0.90
C GLU A 562 -2.71 -34.80 1.33
N LYS A 563 -2.25 -35.81 0.58
CA LYS A 563 -2.36 -37.25 0.91
C LYS A 563 -1.29 -37.75 1.88
N GLN A 564 -0.06 -37.26 1.77
CA GLN A 564 1.06 -37.67 2.62
C GLN A 564 0.90 -37.17 4.06
N PHE A 565 0.31 -35.98 4.24
CA PHE A 565 0.08 -35.36 5.54
C PHE A 565 -1.41 -35.03 5.71
N PRO A 566 -2.30 -36.03 5.92
CA PRO A 566 -3.70 -35.75 6.21
C PRO A 566 -3.82 -34.94 7.51
N ILE A 567 -4.77 -34.01 7.57
CA ILE A 567 -5.06 -33.29 8.83
C ILE A 567 -5.92 -34.23 9.69
N LEU A 568 -5.31 -34.79 10.73
CA LEU A 568 -6.00 -35.48 11.81
C LEU A 568 -6.42 -34.43 12.86
N ASN A 569 -7.62 -34.58 13.43
CA ASN A 569 -8.10 -33.69 14.49
C ASN A 569 -7.48 -34.10 15.84
N GLU A 570 -6.21 -33.78 16.06
CA GLU A 570 -5.43 -34.13 17.26
C GLU A 570 -5.81 -33.29 18.49
N GLY A 571 -7.08 -33.36 18.88
CA GLY A 571 -7.64 -32.68 20.05
C GLY A 571 -7.90 -31.19 19.87
N GLN A 572 -8.61 -30.59 20.83
CA GLN A 572 -8.95 -29.17 20.82
C GLN A 572 -7.81 -28.33 21.42
N SER A 573 -6.70 -28.22 20.67
CA SER A 573 -5.75 -27.13 20.90
C SER A 573 -6.43 -25.80 20.55
N ILE A 574 -6.30 -24.78 21.42
CA ILE A 574 -6.91 -23.47 21.18
C ILE A 574 -6.13 -22.76 20.06
N ASN A 575 -6.73 -22.68 18.87
CA ASN A 575 -6.20 -21.89 17.75
C ASN A 575 -6.12 -20.42 18.18
N PRO A 576 -4.94 -19.75 18.13
CA PRO A 576 -4.80 -18.35 18.53
C PRO A 576 -5.71 -17.42 17.73
N LEU A 577 -6.02 -17.76 16.47
CA LEU A 577 -6.96 -16.97 15.65
C LEU A 577 -8.40 -17.09 16.13
N ASP A 578 -8.82 -18.25 16.66
CA ASP A 578 -10.18 -18.43 17.16
C ASP A 578 -10.37 -17.80 18.54
N ALA A 579 -9.38 -17.88 19.44
CA ALA A 579 -9.36 -17.10 20.68
C ALA A 579 -9.50 -15.59 20.42
N LEU A 580 -8.78 -15.05 19.43
CA LEU A 580 -8.93 -13.65 19.02
C LEU A 580 -10.30 -13.36 18.38
N ARG A 581 -10.90 -14.30 17.64
CA ARG A 581 -12.27 -14.15 17.12
C ARG A 581 -13.30 -14.14 18.25
N GLU A 582 -13.12 -14.89 19.34
CA GLU A 582 -14.05 -14.94 20.47
C GLU A 582 -14.15 -13.61 21.24
N ILE A 583 -13.03 -12.88 21.37
CA ILE A 583 -12.98 -11.54 22.00
C ILE A 583 -13.82 -10.50 21.23
N ILE A 584 -14.04 -10.67 19.92
CA ILE A 584 -14.72 -9.68 19.07
C ILE A 584 -16.25 -9.75 19.24
N PRO A 585 -16.93 -8.66 19.67
CA PRO A 585 -18.37 -8.66 19.96
C PRO A 585 -19.25 -9.07 18.77
N GLN A 586 -20.23 -9.93 19.04
CA GLN A 586 -21.32 -10.25 18.09
C GLN A 586 -22.55 -9.38 18.40
N ARG A 587 -22.71 -8.24 17.71
CA ARG A 587 -23.93 -7.43 17.82
C ARG A 587 -25.00 -7.97 16.86
N ARG A 588 -26.20 -8.27 17.40
CA ARG A 588 -27.39 -8.68 16.62
C ARG A 588 -27.84 -7.56 15.68
N SER A 589 -28.76 -7.85 14.77
CA SER A 589 -29.37 -6.83 13.89
C SER A 589 -29.98 -5.69 14.73
N ILE A 590 -29.68 -4.44 14.36
CA ILE A 590 -30.00 -3.25 15.14
C ILE A 590 -31.11 -2.47 14.41
N THR A 591 -32.30 -2.45 15.00
CA THR A 591 -33.37 -1.52 14.62
C THR A 591 -33.20 -0.18 15.35
N GLN A 592 -33.67 0.91 14.76
CA GLN A 592 -33.84 2.17 15.49
C GLN A 592 -34.93 1.97 16.57
N ALA A 593 -34.65 2.44 17.80
CA ALA A 593 -35.47 2.13 18.99
C ALA A 593 -36.29 3.31 19.54
N SER A 594 -35.97 4.55 19.14
CA SER A 594 -36.74 5.76 19.43
C SER A 594 -36.96 6.56 18.14
N PHE A 595 -37.98 7.41 18.14
CA PHE A 595 -38.31 8.38 17.08
C PHE A 595 -38.52 9.78 17.67
N GLU A 596 -37.84 10.08 18.78
CA GLU A 596 -37.73 11.43 19.32
C GLU A 596 -37.00 12.34 18.32
N CYS A 597 -37.59 13.50 18.02
CA CYS A 597 -37.04 14.48 17.10
C CYS A 597 -36.04 15.40 17.81
N ASP A 598 -34.90 15.68 17.19
CA ASP A 598 -34.00 16.77 17.61
C ASP A 598 -34.72 18.13 17.42
N PRO A 599 -34.97 18.92 18.49
CA PRO A 599 -35.70 20.18 18.38
C PRO A 599 -35.01 21.21 17.47
N SER A 600 -33.68 21.15 17.33
CA SER A 600 -32.93 22.05 16.45
C SER A 600 -33.12 21.75 14.95
N LEU A 601 -33.76 20.62 14.62
CA LEU A 601 -34.15 20.24 13.25
C LEU A 601 -35.60 20.61 12.91
N ILE A 602 -36.32 21.32 13.79
CA ILE A 602 -37.74 21.70 13.59
C ILE A 602 -37.84 23.22 13.37
N LEU A 603 -38.03 23.65 12.13
CA LEU A 603 -38.08 25.06 11.71
C LEU A 603 -39.49 25.69 11.75
N LYS A 604 -40.49 24.98 12.30
CA LYS A 604 -41.92 25.32 12.29
C LYS A 604 -42.24 26.81 12.57
N ASP A 605 -41.59 27.38 13.58
CA ASP A 605 -41.89 28.72 14.09
C ASP A 605 -40.77 29.74 13.76
N SER A 606 -39.93 29.47 12.74
CA SER A 606 -38.68 30.21 12.49
C SER A 606 -38.79 31.51 11.67
N ALA A 607 -39.95 31.81 11.06
CA ALA A 607 -40.22 33.06 10.35
C ALA A 607 -41.72 33.37 10.32
N ALA A 608 -42.10 34.63 10.06
CA ALA A 608 -43.49 35.10 10.14
C ALA A 608 -44.46 34.38 9.17
N GLU A 609 -43.96 33.92 8.02
CA GLU A 609 -44.75 33.22 6.98
C GLU A 609 -44.58 31.68 7.06
N ALA A 610 -43.62 31.19 7.84
CA ALA A 610 -43.26 29.77 7.91
C ALA A 610 -44.39 28.80 8.31
N PRO A 611 -45.35 29.14 9.20
CA PRO A 611 -46.38 28.19 9.63
C PRO A 611 -47.29 27.68 8.50
N ALA A 612 -47.52 28.49 7.46
CA ALA A 612 -48.33 28.10 6.31
C ALA A 612 -47.57 27.11 5.41
N GLU A 613 -46.40 27.49 4.90
CA GLU A 613 -45.57 26.63 4.04
C GLU A 613 -45.15 25.34 4.75
N TRP A 614 -44.88 25.40 6.07
CA TRP A 614 -44.66 24.20 6.89
C TRP A 614 -45.82 23.21 6.79
N SER A 615 -47.06 23.71 6.91
CA SER A 615 -48.27 22.89 6.88
C SER A 615 -48.52 22.29 5.50
N GLU A 616 -48.17 23.02 4.43
CA GLU A 616 -48.18 22.49 3.05
C GLU A 616 -47.16 21.34 2.89
N PHE A 617 -45.93 21.49 3.39
CA PHE A 617 -44.92 20.42 3.33
C PHE A 617 -45.27 19.20 4.21
N ILE A 618 -46.07 19.37 5.27
CA ILE A 618 -46.65 18.24 6.01
C ILE A 618 -47.70 17.51 5.15
N ALA A 619 -48.61 18.22 4.50
CA ALA A 619 -49.62 17.61 3.61
C ALA A 619 -48.98 16.90 2.40
N GLU A 620 -47.92 17.49 1.83
CA GLU A 620 -47.06 16.84 0.83
C GLU A 620 -46.47 15.53 1.38
N ALA A 621 -45.89 15.56 2.59
CA ALA A 621 -45.33 14.37 3.21
C ALA A 621 -46.38 13.27 3.47
N GLU A 622 -47.62 13.63 3.84
CA GLU A 622 -48.74 12.67 3.98
C GLU A 622 -49.04 11.95 2.66
N SER A 623 -49.00 12.67 1.53
CA SER A 623 -49.27 12.13 0.19
C SER A 623 -48.10 11.31 -0.39
N VAL A 624 -46.86 11.74 -0.17
CA VAL A 624 -45.66 11.15 -0.79
C VAL A 624 -45.12 9.95 -0.01
N MET A 625 -45.14 10.00 1.33
CA MET A 625 -44.58 8.93 2.19
C MET A 625 -45.16 7.51 1.90
N PRO A 626 -46.48 7.32 1.65
CA PRO A 626 -47.02 6.01 1.28
C PRO A 626 -46.50 5.49 -0.06
N GLN A 627 -46.19 6.37 -1.01
CA GLN A 627 -45.66 6.02 -2.33
C GLN A 627 -44.20 5.57 -2.19
N PHE A 628 -43.37 6.39 -1.54
CA PHE A 628 -41.98 6.09 -1.24
C PHE A 628 -41.81 4.74 -0.52
N ASN A 629 -42.59 4.50 0.54
CA ASN A 629 -42.51 3.26 1.31
C ASN A 629 -42.85 2.01 0.48
N ARG A 630 -43.80 2.10 -0.46
CA ARG A 630 -44.12 0.98 -1.37
C ARG A 630 -42.97 0.69 -2.33
N SER A 631 -42.45 1.72 -3.01
CA SER A 631 -41.32 1.57 -3.94
C SER A 631 -40.07 1.04 -3.24
N LEU A 632 -39.75 1.58 -2.06
CA LEU A 632 -38.61 1.14 -1.26
C LEU A 632 -38.76 -0.31 -0.76
N ALA A 633 -39.96 -0.73 -0.32
CA ALA A 633 -40.20 -2.10 0.10
C ALA A 633 -40.08 -3.11 -1.06
N GLY A 634 -40.56 -2.76 -2.24
CA GLY A 634 -40.36 -3.54 -3.47
C GLY A 634 -38.88 -3.67 -3.82
N ALA A 635 -38.16 -2.55 -3.85
CA ALA A 635 -36.73 -2.50 -4.17
C ALA A 635 -35.87 -3.31 -3.17
N ILE A 636 -36.13 -3.20 -1.86
CA ILE A 636 -35.46 -4.02 -0.83
C ILE A 636 -35.75 -5.52 -1.01
N SER A 637 -36.90 -5.89 -1.55
CA SER A 637 -37.25 -7.30 -1.80
C SER A 637 -36.49 -7.86 -3.01
N LEU A 638 -36.36 -7.07 -4.08
CA LEU A 638 -35.52 -7.41 -5.24
C LEU A 638 -34.03 -7.50 -4.87
N ASP A 639 -33.52 -6.55 -4.08
CA ASP A 639 -32.14 -6.58 -3.60
C ASP A 639 -31.85 -7.87 -2.80
N LYS A 640 -32.78 -8.32 -1.95
CA LYS A 640 -32.65 -9.60 -1.21
C LYS A 640 -32.62 -10.82 -2.12
N GLN A 641 -33.49 -10.86 -3.13
CA GLN A 641 -33.54 -11.97 -4.09
C GLN A 641 -32.20 -12.10 -4.83
N SER A 642 -31.64 -11.00 -5.32
CA SER A 642 -30.34 -11.01 -6.00
C SER A 642 -29.17 -11.50 -5.13
N VAL A 643 -29.20 -11.26 -3.81
CA VAL A 643 -28.17 -11.76 -2.89
C VAL A 643 -28.27 -13.26 -2.67
N GLN A 644 -29.49 -13.82 -2.61
CA GLN A 644 -29.66 -15.27 -2.47
C GLN A 644 -29.24 -16.05 -3.72
N GLU A 645 -29.34 -15.45 -4.92
CA GLU A 645 -28.84 -16.05 -6.16
C GLU A 645 -27.30 -16.02 -6.28
N ASP A 646 -26.63 -15.02 -5.68
CA ASP A 646 -25.16 -14.90 -5.66
C ASP A 646 -24.49 -15.75 -4.56
N ASP A 647 -25.10 -15.90 -3.38
CA ASP A 647 -24.51 -16.65 -2.24
C ASP A 647 -24.31 -18.15 -2.57
N ASP A 648 -25.20 -18.77 -3.36
CA ASP A 648 -25.07 -20.16 -3.85
C ASP A 648 -23.86 -20.39 -4.78
N TYR A 649 -23.17 -19.32 -5.21
CA TYR A 649 -21.98 -19.36 -6.07
C TYR A 649 -20.70 -18.83 -5.41
N ALA A 650 -20.76 -18.40 -4.14
CA ALA A 650 -19.77 -17.52 -3.52
C ALA A 650 -18.55 -18.21 -2.85
N ASP A 651 -17.94 -19.22 -3.49
CA ASP A 651 -16.70 -19.86 -2.99
C ASP A 651 -15.43 -19.56 -3.82
N ILE A 652 -14.31 -19.40 -3.10
CA ILE A 652 -12.92 -19.15 -3.55
C ILE A 652 -12.72 -18.20 -4.75
N SER A 653 -12.93 -16.89 -4.54
CA SER A 653 -11.88 -15.88 -4.88
C SER A 653 -12.14 -14.51 -4.24
N SER A 654 -11.12 -13.88 -3.67
CA SER A 654 -11.17 -12.56 -3.03
C SER A 654 -11.09 -11.38 -4.02
N ASN A 655 -11.83 -11.46 -5.12
CA ASN A 655 -11.69 -10.52 -6.23
C ASN A 655 -12.55 -9.24 -6.03
N ARG A 656 -11.95 -8.05 -6.17
CA ARG A 656 -12.55 -6.74 -5.80
C ARG A 656 -13.76 -6.28 -6.66
N SER A 657 -14.16 -7.07 -7.66
CA SER A 657 -14.98 -6.58 -8.79
C SER A 657 -16.51 -6.61 -8.61
N THR A 658 -17.06 -7.23 -7.56
CA THR A 658 -18.52 -7.28 -7.30
C THR A 658 -19.04 -6.05 -6.54
N ARG A 659 -18.18 -5.09 -6.20
CA ARG A 659 -18.51 -3.95 -5.31
C ARG A 659 -19.29 -2.78 -5.96
N ASN A 660 -19.61 -2.86 -7.25
CA ASN A 660 -20.22 -1.75 -8.00
C ASN A 660 -21.70 -1.99 -8.41
N ILE A 661 -22.37 -3.01 -7.85
CA ILE A 661 -23.83 -3.15 -8.04
C ILE A 661 -24.54 -2.15 -7.11
N VAL A 662 -25.02 -1.05 -7.69
CA VAL A 662 -25.88 -0.08 -7.00
C VAL A 662 -27.22 -0.75 -6.71
N ARG A 663 -27.57 -0.84 -5.43
CA ARG A 663 -28.81 -1.46 -4.94
C ARG A 663 -30.04 -0.70 -5.43
N GLN A 664 -31.12 -1.42 -5.73
CA GLN A 664 -32.38 -0.80 -6.13
C GLN A 664 -32.94 0.08 -5.00
N ALA A 665 -32.80 -0.35 -3.74
CA ALA A 665 -33.25 0.40 -2.57
C ALA A 665 -32.51 1.74 -2.38
N ASP A 666 -31.32 1.91 -2.96
CA ASP A 666 -30.58 3.16 -2.93
C ASP A 666 -30.99 4.08 -4.10
N ARG A 667 -31.21 3.52 -5.31
CA ARG A 667 -31.78 4.26 -6.46
C ARG A 667 -33.14 4.89 -6.17
N ILE A 668 -34.04 4.20 -5.45
CA ILE A 668 -35.35 4.75 -5.07
C ILE A 668 -35.21 5.94 -4.10
N LYS A 669 -34.16 5.99 -3.26
CA LYS A 669 -33.90 7.17 -2.42
C LYS A 669 -33.35 8.32 -3.25
N GLU A 670 -32.47 8.03 -4.20
CA GLU A 670 -31.88 9.00 -5.14
C GLU A 670 -32.97 9.65 -6.01
N GLU A 671 -33.85 8.85 -6.63
CA GLU A 671 -35.00 9.34 -7.41
C GLU A 671 -35.91 10.30 -6.62
N PHE A 672 -36.22 9.96 -5.36
CA PHE A 672 -37.03 10.84 -4.49
C PHE A 672 -36.24 12.04 -3.97
N ARG A 673 -34.92 11.91 -3.75
CA ARG A 673 -34.06 13.02 -3.37
C ARG A 673 -33.93 14.04 -4.50
N ASP A 674 -33.73 13.60 -5.74
CA ASP A 674 -33.64 14.51 -6.88
C ASP A 674 -34.98 15.21 -7.14
N ARG A 675 -36.09 14.45 -7.10
CA ARG A 675 -37.46 14.97 -7.31
C ARG A 675 -37.89 16.02 -6.27
N TYR A 676 -37.55 15.82 -4.99
CA TYR A 676 -38.06 16.67 -3.90
C TYR A 676 -37.01 17.57 -3.24
N PHE A 677 -35.71 17.38 -3.51
CA PHE A 677 -34.61 18.06 -2.81
C PHE A 677 -33.47 18.55 -3.74
N GLY A 678 -33.65 18.50 -5.07
CA GLY A 678 -32.63 18.76 -6.10
C GLY A 678 -31.92 20.12 -6.15
N GLY A 679 -32.23 21.07 -5.26
CA GLY A 679 -31.58 22.38 -5.16
C GLY A 679 -32.33 23.51 -5.86
N GLY A 680 -31.67 24.65 -6.04
CA GLY A 680 -32.25 25.85 -6.65
C GLY A 680 -31.54 27.14 -6.21
N SER A 681 -32.19 28.27 -6.46
CA SER A 681 -31.83 29.60 -5.96
C SER A 681 -31.89 29.71 -4.43
N PHE A 682 -31.37 30.80 -3.86
CA PHE A 682 -31.35 30.99 -2.40
C PHE A 682 -32.73 30.92 -1.72
N PRO A 683 -33.82 31.50 -2.28
CA PRO A 683 -35.18 31.28 -1.77
C PRO A 683 -35.62 29.82 -1.83
N GLU A 684 -35.33 29.11 -2.93
CA GLU A 684 -35.66 27.68 -3.06
C GLU A 684 -34.90 26.84 -2.03
N MET A 685 -33.62 27.13 -1.76
CA MET A 685 -32.86 26.49 -0.68
C MET A 685 -33.44 26.77 0.72
N PHE A 686 -34.13 27.90 0.95
CA PHE A 686 -34.88 28.11 2.18
C PHE A 686 -36.10 27.17 2.25
N LYS A 687 -36.89 27.09 1.17
CA LYS A 687 -38.04 26.19 1.10
C LYS A 687 -37.64 24.71 1.21
N GLN A 688 -36.52 24.28 0.63
CA GLN A 688 -36.02 22.90 0.80
C GLN A 688 -35.60 22.57 2.24
N ARG A 689 -35.08 23.55 3.00
CA ARG A 689 -34.81 23.38 4.44
C ARG A 689 -36.11 23.26 5.23
N LEU A 690 -37.12 24.07 4.93
CA LEU A 690 -38.44 23.97 5.56
C LEU A 690 -39.12 22.61 5.24
N ARG A 691 -39.10 22.18 3.96
CA ARG A 691 -39.56 20.85 3.52
C ARG A 691 -38.85 19.72 4.25
N ALA A 692 -37.52 19.70 4.27
CA ALA A 692 -36.74 18.64 4.91
C ALA A 692 -37.05 18.54 6.41
N SER A 693 -37.17 19.69 7.07
CA SER A 693 -37.52 19.80 8.49
C SER A 693 -38.95 19.30 8.79
N ALA A 694 -39.93 19.64 7.94
CA ALA A 694 -41.30 19.12 8.03
C ALA A 694 -41.37 17.60 7.77
N TRP A 695 -40.67 17.11 6.75
CA TRP A 695 -40.59 15.69 6.39
C TRP A 695 -39.88 14.85 7.48
N TYR A 696 -38.86 15.41 8.15
CA TYR A 696 -38.20 14.78 9.29
C TYR A 696 -39.18 14.54 10.44
N TRP A 697 -39.87 15.61 10.89
CA TRP A 697 -40.87 15.54 11.95
C TRP A 697 -42.03 14.60 11.60
N TYR A 698 -42.57 14.70 10.39
CA TYR A 698 -43.66 13.84 9.95
C TYR A 698 -43.22 12.37 9.88
N GLY A 699 -42.07 12.11 9.25
CA GLY A 699 -41.49 10.77 9.16
C GLY A 699 -41.24 10.15 10.53
N TYR A 700 -40.80 10.91 11.52
CA TYR A 700 -40.60 10.42 12.89
C TYR A 700 -41.93 10.14 13.61
N SER A 701 -42.93 11.03 13.52
CA SER A 701 -44.27 10.77 14.08
C SER A 701 -44.97 9.54 13.48
N ARG A 702 -44.61 9.13 12.25
CA ARG A 702 -45.09 7.93 11.56
C ARG A 702 -44.12 6.73 11.64
N GLN A 703 -43.03 6.84 12.41
CA GLN A 703 -41.98 5.82 12.57
C GLN A 703 -41.31 5.36 11.24
N LYS A 704 -41.12 6.29 10.29
CA LYS A 704 -40.52 6.09 8.96
C LYS A 704 -39.19 6.82 8.82
N GLN A 705 -38.18 6.33 9.55
CA GLN A 705 -36.76 6.74 9.48
C GLN A 705 -36.28 7.05 8.05
N ALA A 706 -36.48 6.11 7.11
CA ALA A 706 -35.96 6.22 5.74
C ALA A 706 -36.62 7.34 4.91
N PHE A 707 -37.82 7.79 5.28
CA PHE A 707 -38.50 8.93 4.67
C PHE A 707 -38.04 10.24 5.32
N ALA A 708 -37.98 10.26 6.65
CA ALA A 708 -37.56 11.42 7.46
C ALA A 708 -36.19 11.98 7.04
N TRP A 709 -35.28 11.12 6.58
CA TRP A 709 -33.92 11.47 6.18
C TRP A 709 -33.70 11.55 4.66
N LEU A 710 -34.75 11.63 3.83
CA LEU A 710 -34.58 11.88 2.39
C LEU A 710 -33.85 13.21 2.12
N GLY A 711 -34.21 14.24 2.87
CA GLY A 711 -33.60 15.58 2.86
C GLY A 711 -32.33 15.72 3.72
N GLU A 712 -31.57 14.63 3.99
CA GLU A 712 -30.39 14.62 4.88
C GLU A 712 -29.42 15.80 4.66
N ARG A 713 -29.18 16.21 3.41
CA ARG A 713 -28.36 17.41 3.09
C ARG A 713 -28.86 18.65 3.81
N TYR A 714 -30.16 18.95 3.73
CA TYR A 714 -30.72 20.16 4.33
C TYR A 714 -30.86 20.04 5.85
N LEU A 715 -31.05 18.83 6.38
CA LEU A 715 -30.97 18.58 7.83
C LEU A 715 -29.55 18.85 8.37
N ASN A 716 -28.51 18.42 7.65
CA ASN A 716 -27.11 18.76 7.92
C ASN A 716 -26.90 20.28 7.88
N GLU A 717 -27.38 20.97 6.84
CA GLU A 717 -27.28 22.44 6.72
C GLU A 717 -27.97 23.16 7.91
N ILE A 718 -29.15 22.71 8.34
CA ILE A 718 -29.88 23.24 9.50
C ILE A 718 -29.08 23.05 10.80
N LYS A 719 -28.65 21.81 11.08
CA LYS A 719 -27.92 21.48 12.32
C LYS A 719 -26.61 22.25 12.41
N ALA A 720 -25.88 22.35 11.31
CA ALA A 720 -24.59 23.01 11.26
C ALA A 720 -24.75 24.53 11.45
N CYS A 721 -25.79 25.16 10.88
CA CYS A 721 -26.11 26.56 11.14
C CYS A 721 -26.48 26.79 12.62
N HIS A 722 -27.34 25.95 13.20
CA HIS A 722 -27.70 26.03 14.63
C HIS A 722 -26.47 25.91 15.54
N SER A 723 -25.61 24.92 15.30
CA SER A 723 -24.38 24.67 16.06
C SER A 723 -23.33 25.78 15.91
N ASN A 724 -23.42 26.62 14.87
CA ASN A 724 -22.57 27.78 14.62
C ASN A 724 -23.23 29.11 15.06
N GLY A 725 -24.20 29.07 15.98
CA GLY A 725 -24.88 30.26 16.48
C GLY A 725 -25.73 30.97 15.42
N MET A 726 -26.47 30.17 14.61
CA MET A 726 -27.30 30.61 13.49
C MET A 726 -26.56 31.28 12.33
N LYS A 727 -25.21 31.26 12.31
CA LYS A 727 -24.41 31.80 11.20
C LYS A 727 -24.34 30.80 10.03
N PRO A 728 -24.60 31.22 8.78
CA PRO A 728 -24.47 30.35 7.61
C PRO A 728 -23.06 29.74 7.50
N ILE A 729 -22.99 28.45 7.20
CA ILE A 729 -21.73 27.76 6.89
C ILE A 729 -21.63 27.59 5.37
N LEU A 730 -20.53 28.11 4.79
CA LEU A 730 -20.17 27.83 3.39
C LEU A 730 -19.63 26.40 3.27
N TYR A 731 -20.50 25.48 2.83
CA TYR A 731 -20.13 24.08 2.59
C TYR A 731 -19.33 23.96 1.27
N VAL A 732 -18.01 23.85 1.36
CA VAL A 732 -17.15 23.50 0.22
C VAL A 732 -17.04 21.98 0.13
N GLY A 733 -17.97 21.34 -0.60
CA GLY A 733 -18.05 19.87 -0.57
C GLY A 733 -19.06 19.20 -1.50
N SER A 734 -19.02 19.47 -2.81
CA SER A 734 -19.75 18.66 -3.80
C SER A 734 -18.95 18.51 -5.10
N SER A 735 -18.19 17.42 -5.23
CA SER A 735 -17.40 17.11 -6.43
C SER A 735 -18.25 16.44 -7.53
N HIS A 736 -19.32 17.12 -7.96
CA HIS A 736 -20.03 16.83 -9.21
C HIS A 736 -19.69 17.93 -10.22
N ALA A 737 -19.21 17.54 -11.39
CA ALA A 737 -18.98 18.49 -12.49
C ALA A 737 -20.34 18.94 -13.05
N LEU A 738 -20.50 20.25 -13.26
CA LEU A 738 -21.68 20.80 -13.95
C LEU A 738 -21.65 20.38 -15.43
N PRO A 739 -22.76 19.88 -16.01
CA PRO A 739 -22.82 19.57 -17.44
C PRO A 739 -22.85 20.85 -18.28
N THR A 740 -21.70 21.22 -18.86
CA THR A 740 -21.61 22.36 -19.79
C THR A 740 -22.09 21.96 -21.18
N HIS A 741 -23.39 22.07 -21.44
CA HIS A 741 -23.92 22.01 -22.80
C HIS A 741 -23.74 23.38 -23.50
N PRO A 742 -23.05 23.44 -24.66
CA PRO A 742 -23.04 24.65 -25.47
C PRO A 742 -24.39 24.84 -26.18
N LEU A 743 -25.00 26.01 -26.02
CA LEU A 743 -26.25 26.37 -26.72
C LEU A 743 -25.94 26.99 -28.08
N SER A 744 -26.42 26.36 -29.14
CA SER A 744 -26.41 26.93 -30.49
C SER A 744 -27.48 28.04 -30.63
N PRO A 745 -27.15 29.24 -31.12
CA PRO A 745 -28.16 30.25 -31.44
C PRO A 745 -28.88 29.92 -32.75
N SER A 746 -30.20 30.08 -32.80
CA SER A 746 -30.98 29.90 -34.03
C SER A 746 -32.25 30.75 -34.05
N VAL A 747 -32.42 31.49 -35.16
CA VAL A 747 -33.65 32.17 -35.65
C VAL A 747 -34.39 33.11 -34.67
N ALA A 748 -34.29 34.40 -34.96
CA ALA A 748 -35.36 35.37 -34.73
C ALA A 748 -35.99 35.76 -36.10
N ALA A 749 -37.29 36.04 -36.13
CA ALA A 749 -38.05 36.19 -37.38
C ALA A 749 -38.28 37.65 -37.81
N THR A 750 -38.58 37.83 -39.11
CA THR A 750 -38.71 39.10 -39.82
C THR A 750 -39.96 39.90 -39.47
N THR A 751 -39.88 41.25 -39.48
CA THR A 751 -41.00 42.13 -39.85
C THR A 751 -40.49 43.47 -40.41
N THR A 752 -41.35 44.25 -41.08
CA THR A 752 -40.99 45.24 -42.12
C THR A 752 -41.35 46.71 -41.78
N PRO A 753 -40.90 47.73 -42.57
CA PRO A 753 -40.61 49.07 -42.04
C PRO A 753 -41.56 50.23 -42.46
N ALA A 754 -41.33 51.40 -41.84
CA ALA A 754 -41.77 52.75 -42.22
C ALA A 754 -40.87 53.79 -41.50
N VAL A 755 -40.68 55.06 -41.89
CA VAL A 755 -40.60 55.81 -43.18
C VAL A 755 -40.14 57.25 -42.85
N THR A 756 -39.75 58.07 -43.86
CA THR A 756 -39.44 59.52 -43.83
C THR A 756 -38.08 60.03 -43.30
N VAL A 757 -37.60 61.09 -43.96
CA VAL A 757 -36.25 61.71 -44.03
C VAL A 757 -36.48 63.18 -44.46
N PRO A 758 -35.86 64.23 -43.87
CA PRO A 758 -34.43 64.60 -44.05
C PRO A 758 -33.76 65.03 -42.71
N GLU A 759 -32.61 65.71 -42.58
CA GLU A 759 -31.64 66.42 -43.46
C GLU A 759 -30.23 66.36 -42.76
N ALA A 760 -29.06 66.91 -43.19
CA ALA A 760 -28.68 67.92 -44.19
C ALA A 760 -27.19 67.80 -44.63
N ALA A 761 -26.72 68.82 -45.38
CA ALA A 761 -25.35 69.36 -45.54
C ALA A 761 -24.12 68.51 -45.10
N SER A 762 -23.27 68.06 -46.05
CA SER A 762 -22.05 68.76 -46.55
C SER A 762 -20.83 68.73 -45.59
N GLN A 763 -19.58 68.49 -46.02
CA GLN A 763 -18.99 68.31 -47.37
C GLN A 763 -17.62 67.58 -47.26
N ASN A 764 -17.25 66.79 -48.29
CA ASN A 764 -15.95 66.73 -49.02
C ASN A 764 -14.59 66.93 -48.29
N LEU A 765 -13.47 66.26 -48.64
CA LEU A 765 -13.13 65.32 -49.74
C LEU A 765 -11.71 64.69 -49.53
N TYR A 766 -11.36 63.67 -50.34
CA TYR A 766 -9.99 63.29 -50.79
C TYR A 766 -8.93 62.78 -49.77
N THR A 767 -8.18 61.67 -49.97
CA THR A 767 -8.23 60.56 -50.97
C THR A 767 -7.44 59.31 -50.50
N GLU A 768 -7.72 58.14 -51.12
CA GLU A 768 -6.78 57.08 -51.58
C GLU A 768 -5.44 56.82 -50.83
N SER A 769 -5.21 55.63 -50.24
CA SER A 769 -4.76 54.35 -50.88
C SER A 769 -3.23 54.12 -50.69
N HIS A 770 -2.57 52.99 -51.02
CA HIS A 770 -2.95 51.71 -51.66
C HIS A 770 -1.91 50.62 -51.30
N ILE A 771 -2.28 49.32 -51.43
CA ILE A 771 -1.41 48.16 -51.77
C ILE A 771 -0.41 47.67 -50.68
N GLY A 772 -0.11 46.36 -50.70
CA GLY A 772 0.93 45.68 -49.91
C GLY A 772 2.25 45.53 -50.70
N PRO A 773 2.87 44.33 -50.88
CA PRO A 773 2.37 42.98 -50.53
C PRO A 773 3.44 42.00 -49.92
N ASP A 774 2.99 40.77 -49.67
CA ASP A 774 3.66 39.47 -49.89
C ASP A 774 5.03 39.02 -49.28
N THR A 775 4.99 37.75 -48.84
CA THR A 775 6.00 36.66 -48.90
C THR A 775 7.21 36.57 -47.95
N ASP A 776 7.09 35.59 -47.06
CA ASP A 776 7.96 34.39 -46.90
C ASP A 776 9.39 34.39 -46.34
N SER A 777 9.61 33.33 -45.54
CA SER A 777 10.80 32.47 -45.39
C SER A 777 11.89 32.74 -44.32
N GLU A 778 12.12 31.66 -43.54
CA GLU A 778 13.37 31.19 -42.90
C GLU A 778 14.14 32.02 -41.83
N LEU A 779 14.18 31.47 -40.60
CA LEU A 779 15.34 31.08 -39.76
C LEU A 779 16.69 31.86 -39.81
N PRO A 780 17.51 31.90 -38.72
CA PRO A 780 17.25 31.67 -37.28
C PRO A 780 17.96 32.69 -36.32
N THR A 781 17.95 32.39 -35.01
CA THR A 781 18.75 32.97 -33.89
C THR A 781 20.28 33.03 -34.14
N PRO A 782 21.12 33.88 -33.45
CA PRO A 782 21.01 34.17 -32.00
C PRO A 782 21.53 35.51 -31.41
N SER A 783 21.14 35.75 -30.15
CA SER A 783 21.86 36.42 -29.03
C SER A 783 22.56 37.78 -29.20
N THR A 784 22.15 38.79 -28.42
CA THR A 784 23.02 39.48 -27.43
C THR A 784 22.23 40.39 -26.45
N VAL A 785 22.34 40.06 -25.16
CA VAL A 785 22.64 40.91 -23.96
C VAL A 785 22.03 42.33 -23.77
N ASP A 786 21.66 42.60 -22.51
CA ASP A 786 21.34 43.87 -21.82
C ASP A 786 20.13 44.73 -22.27
N ALA A 787 19.18 44.85 -21.33
CA ALA A 787 18.19 45.92 -21.25
C ALA A 787 18.27 46.55 -19.85
N SER A 788 18.21 47.89 -19.77
CA SER A 788 18.48 48.65 -18.55
C SER A 788 17.23 49.20 -17.87
N SER A 789 17.37 49.47 -16.56
CA SER A 789 16.70 50.52 -15.76
C SER A 789 15.16 50.51 -15.59
N GLU A 790 14.77 50.52 -14.30
CA GLU A 790 13.53 51.09 -13.73
C GLU A 790 12.21 50.33 -14.00
N GLU A 791 11.19 50.33 -13.12
CA GLU A 791 10.93 51.20 -11.97
C GLU A 791 10.24 50.45 -10.78
N ALA A 792 10.28 51.05 -9.58
CA ALA A 792 9.38 50.89 -8.42
C ALA A 792 9.13 49.51 -7.75
N ALA A 793 9.30 49.50 -6.42
CA ALA A 793 8.80 48.46 -5.50
C ALA A 793 8.16 49.09 -4.25
N PRO A 794 7.22 48.39 -3.57
CA PRO A 794 7.04 48.56 -2.12
C PRO A 794 6.97 47.22 -1.33
N PRO A 795 7.30 47.22 -0.02
CA PRO A 795 7.47 46.00 0.79
C PRO A 795 6.28 45.67 1.73
N SER A 796 6.43 44.57 2.47
CA SER A 796 5.55 44.09 3.55
C SER A 796 5.59 44.93 4.84
N HIS A 797 4.53 44.90 5.67
CA HIS A 797 4.57 44.29 7.03
C HIS A 797 3.28 44.43 7.90
N TRP A 798 3.19 43.55 8.91
CA TRP A 798 2.52 43.63 10.23
C TRP A 798 1.09 44.21 10.38
N ASN A 799 0.25 43.49 11.12
CA ASN A 799 -0.47 44.11 12.25
C ASN A 799 -0.84 43.09 13.35
N ALA A 800 -1.09 43.60 14.57
CA ALA A 800 -1.29 42.82 15.80
C ALA A 800 -2.61 43.24 16.52
N PRO A 801 -3.02 42.64 17.66
CA PRO A 801 -4.40 42.71 18.13
C PRO A 801 -4.71 43.97 18.96
N ILE A 802 -6.01 44.30 19.03
CA ILE A 802 -6.58 45.20 20.04
C ILE A 802 -7.27 44.36 21.12
N SER A 803 -6.99 44.69 22.38
CA SER A 803 -7.71 44.20 23.55
C SER A 803 -8.76 45.21 24.01
N ASP A 804 -9.88 44.75 24.56
CA ASP A 804 -10.55 45.53 25.60
C ASP A 804 -11.19 44.63 26.67
N GLN A 805 -11.50 45.20 27.83
CA GLN A 805 -11.90 44.50 29.04
C GLN A 805 -13.42 44.53 29.25
N THR A 806 -13.96 43.47 29.83
CA THR A 806 -15.09 43.61 30.76
C THR A 806 -15.11 42.48 31.76
N THR A 807 -15.13 42.82 33.05
CA THR A 807 -15.21 41.87 34.15
C THR A 807 -16.66 41.66 34.59
N LEU A 808 -17.08 40.41 34.76
CA LEU A 808 -18.20 40.08 35.64
C LEU A 808 -17.95 38.73 36.30
N SER A 809 -17.73 38.76 37.60
CA SER A 809 -17.55 37.58 38.44
C SER A 809 -18.88 37.16 39.07
N ILE A 810 -19.11 35.85 39.17
CA ILE A 810 -19.99 35.26 40.20
C ILE A 810 -19.42 33.88 40.57
N SER A 811 -19.46 33.59 41.87
CA SER A 811 -18.88 32.39 42.46
C SER A 811 -19.88 31.23 42.53
N ARG A 812 -19.41 29.97 42.42
CA ARG A 812 -19.34 29.05 43.57
C ARG A 812 -18.66 27.72 43.22
N GLY A 813 -18.21 27.04 44.28
CA GLY A 813 -17.46 25.80 44.24
C GLY A 813 -18.31 24.53 44.46
N PRO A 814 -17.73 23.46 45.04
CA PRO A 814 -18.06 22.09 44.66
C PRO A 814 -18.92 21.33 45.69
N LEU A 815 -19.53 20.22 45.25
CA LEU A 815 -19.98 19.13 46.13
C LEU A 815 -19.57 17.77 45.58
N SER A 816 -18.73 17.09 46.35
CA SER A 816 -18.58 15.63 46.34
C SER A 816 -19.76 14.97 47.07
N PHE A 817 -20.17 13.77 46.66
CA PHE A 817 -20.97 12.89 47.53
C PHE A 817 -20.47 11.44 47.49
N LEU A 818 -20.76 10.69 48.56
CA LEU A 818 -20.14 9.41 48.87
C LEU A 818 -21.17 8.31 49.19
N ALA A 819 -20.82 7.08 48.79
CA ALA A 819 -21.11 5.79 49.43
C ALA A 819 -22.52 5.15 49.39
N TRP A 820 -22.47 3.81 49.39
CA TRP A 820 -23.53 2.82 49.68
C TRP A 820 -24.68 2.67 48.65
N VAL A 821 -25.29 1.49 48.48
CA VAL A 821 -25.63 0.41 49.45
C VAL A 821 -25.12 -1.00 49.04
N ARG A 822 -24.99 -1.92 50.01
CA ARG A 822 -24.70 -3.37 49.86
C ARG A 822 -26.01 -4.21 49.87
N SER A 823 -26.03 -5.41 49.24
CA SER A 823 -25.92 -6.71 49.96
C SER A 823 -26.39 -7.99 49.21
N LYS A 824 -25.61 -9.10 49.39
CA LYS A 824 -25.97 -10.56 49.42
C LYS A 824 -26.61 -11.23 48.16
N VAL A 825 -26.23 -12.44 47.65
CA VAL A 825 -25.66 -13.74 48.19
C VAL A 825 -26.74 -14.62 48.87
N PRO A 826 -26.83 -15.98 48.71
CA PRO A 826 -25.91 -17.04 48.18
C PRO A 826 -26.35 -17.63 46.80
N GLY A 827 -25.88 -18.75 46.21
CA GLY A 827 -25.07 -19.97 46.54
C GLY A 827 -25.77 -21.20 45.88
N VAL A 828 -25.30 -22.46 45.71
CA VAL A 828 -24.38 -23.40 46.43
C VAL A 828 -24.22 -24.70 45.56
N LEU A 829 -23.09 -25.45 45.66
CA LEU A 829 -22.84 -26.83 45.09
C LEU A 829 -22.91 -27.00 43.54
N GLY A 830 -22.37 -28.07 42.91
CA GLY A 830 -21.46 -29.13 43.37
C GLY A 830 -21.69 -30.53 42.72
N ILE A 831 -20.64 -31.39 42.71
CA ILE A 831 -20.65 -32.87 42.62
C ILE A 831 -20.64 -33.59 41.23
N ARG A 832 -19.51 -34.30 41.01
CA ARG A 832 -19.24 -35.61 40.32
C ARG A 832 -19.56 -35.92 38.84
N SER A 833 -18.55 -36.57 38.26
CA SER A 833 -18.54 -37.53 37.15
C SER A 833 -19.47 -38.76 37.30
N VAL A 834 -19.92 -39.31 36.17
CA VAL A 834 -20.36 -40.71 36.01
C VAL A 834 -19.80 -41.29 34.70
N SER A 835 -19.51 -42.59 34.67
CA SER A 835 -18.92 -43.31 33.53
C SER A 835 -19.69 -44.60 33.19
N SER A 836 -20.19 -44.71 31.95
CA SER A 836 -20.69 -45.95 31.31
C SER A 836 -21.07 -45.63 29.85
N SER A 837 -20.64 -46.28 28.75
CA SER A 837 -20.34 -47.70 28.40
C SER A 837 -21.55 -48.47 27.81
N SER A 838 -21.29 -49.31 26.79
CA SER A 838 -22.26 -50.11 25.98
C SER A 838 -23.27 -49.28 25.17
N SER A 839 -23.74 -49.66 23.97
CA SER A 839 -23.84 -50.94 23.23
C SER A 839 -23.44 -50.73 21.74
N SER A 840 -22.73 -51.59 20.99
CA SER A 840 -22.78 -53.05 20.75
C SER A 840 -23.84 -53.54 19.74
N ASN A 841 -23.43 -53.75 18.49
CA ASN A 841 -23.88 -54.78 17.51
C ASN A 841 -22.82 -54.79 16.37
N VAL A 842 -22.11 -55.86 15.97
CA VAL A 842 -22.39 -57.31 15.75
C VAL A 842 -22.82 -57.60 14.28
N ALA A 843 -22.37 -58.77 13.76
CA ALA A 843 -22.40 -59.28 12.37
C ALA A 843 -21.25 -58.76 11.48
N SER A 844 -20.12 -59.47 11.27
CA SER A 844 -19.85 -60.80 10.68
C SER A 844 -19.53 -60.73 9.17
N SER A 845 -18.27 -60.95 8.77
CA SER A 845 -17.74 -62.20 8.16
C SER A 845 -17.59 -62.07 6.62
N SER A 846 -16.62 -62.70 5.94
CA SER A 846 -15.63 -63.72 6.37
C SER A 846 -14.26 -63.56 5.66
N ALA A 847 -13.23 -64.06 6.34
CA ALA A 847 -11.85 -64.18 5.89
C ALA A 847 -11.62 -64.96 4.58
N GLN A 848 -10.46 -64.71 3.95
CA GLN A 848 -9.49 -65.77 3.61
C GLN A 848 -8.06 -65.20 3.52
N GLU A 849 -7.05 -66.08 3.44
CA GLU A 849 -5.66 -65.86 3.89
C GLU A 849 -4.60 -65.85 2.75
N PRO A 850 -3.31 -65.51 3.03
CA PRO A 850 -2.27 -65.31 2.01
C PRO A 850 -1.59 -66.63 1.56
N PRO A 851 -0.52 -66.57 0.72
CA PRO A 851 0.82 -66.68 1.30
C PRO A 851 1.91 -65.84 0.56
N SER A 852 3.18 -66.09 0.91
CA SER A 852 4.38 -65.35 0.49
C SER A 852 5.18 -65.99 -0.68
N THR A 853 6.20 -65.24 -1.13
CA THR A 853 7.48 -65.66 -1.75
C THR A 853 8.11 -66.93 -1.12
N PRO A 854 9.06 -67.67 -1.78
CA PRO A 854 10.17 -67.14 -2.61
C PRO A 854 10.71 -67.98 -3.81
N GLU A 855 11.79 -67.47 -4.45
CA GLU A 855 12.86 -68.19 -5.20
C GLU A 855 12.52 -68.93 -6.53
N SER A 856 13.40 -69.09 -7.54
CA SER A 856 14.78 -68.58 -7.77
C SER A 856 15.19 -68.58 -9.28
N ALA A 857 16.26 -67.83 -9.60
CA ALA A 857 17.32 -68.05 -10.61
C ALA A 857 17.07 -68.30 -12.13
N ALA A 858 17.87 -67.57 -12.94
CA ALA A 858 18.52 -67.98 -14.22
C ALA A 858 17.66 -68.26 -15.49
N SER A 859 18.20 -68.24 -16.72
CA SER A 859 19.28 -67.43 -17.35
C SER A 859 19.32 -67.72 -18.87
N ALA A 860 19.68 -66.73 -19.71
CA ALA A 860 20.09 -66.97 -21.10
C ALA A 860 21.13 -65.91 -21.53
N ALA A 861 22.12 -66.32 -22.34
CA ALA A 861 23.24 -65.47 -22.78
C ALA A 861 23.78 -65.93 -24.14
N ASP A 862 24.41 -65.02 -24.89
CA ASP A 862 25.74 -65.23 -25.47
C ASP A 862 26.37 -63.90 -25.97
N PRO A 863 27.72 -63.79 -26.15
CA PRO A 863 28.42 -62.54 -26.47
C PRO A 863 29.06 -62.50 -27.88
N SER A 864 29.49 -61.31 -28.35
CA SER A 864 30.61 -61.17 -29.30
C SER A 864 31.17 -59.74 -29.44
N THR A 865 32.50 -59.65 -29.50
CA THR A 865 33.35 -58.50 -29.95
C THR A 865 33.92 -58.80 -31.36
N PRO A 866 34.59 -57.90 -32.14
CA PRO A 866 35.45 -56.75 -31.72
C PRO A 866 35.42 -55.48 -32.64
N SER A 867 36.42 -54.59 -32.45
CA SER A 867 36.71 -53.36 -33.23
C SER A 867 37.41 -53.62 -34.59
N PRO A 868 37.52 -52.63 -35.51
CA PRO A 868 38.54 -51.54 -35.48
C PRO A 868 37.95 -50.14 -35.79
N ALA A 869 38.59 -48.96 -35.64
CA ALA A 869 39.97 -48.48 -35.41
C ALA A 869 40.75 -47.92 -36.64
N THR A 870 40.85 -46.59 -36.71
CA THR A 870 41.91 -45.76 -37.37
C THR A 870 41.72 -44.31 -36.84
N GLU A 871 42.65 -43.52 -36.27
CA GLU A 871 44.09 -43.21 -36.47
C GLU A 871 44.42 -42.42 -37.77
N VAL A 872 45.28 -41.38 -37.79
CA VAL A 872 46.16 -40.70 -36.79
C VAL A 872 46.09 -39.15 -36.97
N VAL A 873 46.47 -38.29 -35.99
CA VAL A 873 47.60 -37.28 -36.00
C VAL A 873 47.25 -36.25 -34.88
N ARG A 874 48.01 -35.81 -33.83
CA ARG A 874 49.43 -35.85 -33.34
C ARG A 874 50.39 -34.90 -34.09
N ARG A 875 51.15 -33.93 -33.53
CA ARG A 875 51.62 -33.50 -32.16
C ARG A 875 52.34 -32.10 -32.30
N PRO A 876 53.15 -31.50 -31.37
CA PRO A 876 53.50 -31.80 -29.95
C PRO A 876 53.53 -30.61 -28.92
N PHE A 877 53.60 -30.97 -27.63
CA PHE A 877 54.32 -30.39 -26.45
C PHE A 877 54.97 -28.99 -26.42
N VAL A 878 54.97 -28.38 -25.21
CA VAL A 878 56.16 -28.26 -24.29
C VAL A 878 55.69 -28.09 -22.82
N ILE A 879 56.55 -28.44 -21.85
CA ILE A 879 56.34 -28.36 -20.38
C ILE A 879 57.58 -27.73 -19.73
N SER A 880 57.44 -27.02 -18.60
CA SER A 880 58.52 -26.83 -17.61
C SER A 880 57.98 -26.72 -16.17
N GLN A 881 58.85 -26.89 -15.16
CA GLN A 881 58.53 -26.90 -13.72
C GLN A 881 59.61 -26.20 -12.88
N GLY A 882 59.27 -25.83 -11.65
CA GLY A 882 60.20 -25.44 -10.56
C GLY A 882 59.88 -24.07 -9.97
N SER A 883 60.20 -23.76 -8.71
CA SER A 883 60.62 -24.62 -7.58
C SER A 883 60.45 -23.85 -6.24
N GLY A 884 60.89 -24.44 -5.12
CA GLY A 884 60.54 -24.05 -3.74
C GLY A 884 61.30 -22.89 -3.05
N PRO A 885 61.27 -22.82 -1.69
CA PRO A 885 61.12 -21.55 -0.97
C PRO A 885 62.31 -21.09 -0.09
N ALA A 886 62.27 -19.85 0.40
CA ALA A 886 63.13 -19.31 1.47
C ALA A 886 62.41 -18.18 2.28
N SER A 887 63.01 -17.72 3.39
CA SER A 887 62.41 -16.78 4.36
C SER A 887 63.47 -15.87 5.03
N VAL A 888 63.06 -15.02 6.01
CA VAL A 888 63.85 -14.39 7.13
C VAL A 888 64.09 -12.84 7.12
N SER A 889 63.74 -12.22 8.27
CA SER A 889 64.25 -11.01 8.98
C SER A 889 64.12 -9.53 8.50
N ASN A 890 63.36 -8.77 9.29
CA ASN A 890 63.73 -7.57 10.12
C ASN A 890 64.64 -6.42 9.62
N SER A 891 64.11 -5.19 9.64
CA SER A 891 64.57 -3.97 10.39
C SER A 891 63.78 -2.74 9.84
N VAL A 892 63.29 -1.73 10.58
CA VAL A 892 63.68 -0.98 11.80
C VAL A 892 64.79 0.05 11.59
N VAL A 893 64.40 1.29 11.27
CA VAL A 893 65.09 2.58 11.61
C VAL A 893 64.01 3.65 11.86
N ALA A 894 64.30 4.63 12.72
CA ALA A 894 63.40 5.72 13.16
C ALA A 894 64.01 7.13 12.81
N PRO A 895 63.32 8.28 13.03
CA PRO A 895 63.52 9.51 12.26
C PRO A 895 64.46 10.56 12.88
N THR A 896 64.75 11.62 12.10
CA THR A 896 65.48 12.82 12.55
C THR A 896 64.79 14.13 12.11
N THR A 897 64.84 15.10 13.03
CA THR A 897 64.48 16.54 13.05
C THR A 897 65.14 17.43 11.97
N LEU A 898 64.87 18.74 11.79
CA LEU A 898 63.78 19.74 12.09
C LEU A 898 64.39 21.14 11.83
N GLU A 899 63.77 22.06 11.07
CA GLU A 899 64.11 23.52 11.15
C GLU A 899 62.97 24.48 10.68
N LEU A 900 63.22 25.81 10.64
CA LEU A 900 62.23 26.86 11.01
C LEU A 900 62.07 28.06 10.03
N VAL A 901 60.82 28.57 9.92
CA VAL A 901 60.35 29.99 10.04
C VAL A 901 61.13 31.12 9.29
N PRO A 902 60.49 31.94 8.40
CA PRO A 902 59.65 33.08 8.85
C PRO A 902 58.39 33.42 8.02
N ALA A 903 57.61 34.43 8.45
CA ALA A 903 56.24 34.70 8.00
C ALA A 903 55.84 36.20 7.93
N SER A 904 54.82 36.52 7.12
CA SER A 904 54.02 37.78 7.05
C SER A 904 52.98 37.64 5.91
N HIS A 905 51.77 38.22 5.88
CA HIS A 905 51.01 39.16 6.74
C HIS A 905 49.47 38.92 6.58
N ALA A 906 48.65 39.33 7.57
CA ALA A 906 47.20 39.70 7.55
C ALA A 906 46.17 38.82 6.76
N GLU A 907 45.20 38.12 7.39
CA GLU A 907 43.93 38.58 8.07
C GLU A 907 42.74 38.92 7.13
N PRO A 908 41.45 38.78 7.57
CA PRO A 908 40.85 37.83 8.55
C PRO A 908 39.53 37.17 8.05
N GLY A 909 39.00 36.11 8.70
CA GLY A 909 37.77 35.44 8.20
C GLY A 909 37.14 34.26 8.98
N SER A 910 37.02 34.37 10.31
CA SER A 910 36.25 33.51 11.25
C SER A 910 35.50 32.24 10.77
N GLN A 911 35.90 31.05 11.27
CA GLN A 911 34.99 29.94 11.60
C GLN A 911 35.54 28.99 12.69
N TYR A 912 34.63 28.35 13.42
CA TYR A 912 34.76 27.22 14.38
C TYR A 912 35.81 26.14 13.98
N ILE A 913 36.48 25.37 14.86
CA ILE A 913 35.96 24.56 16.02
C ILE A 913 37.13 23.97 16.88
N SER A 914 36.91 23.72 18.20
CA SER A 914 37.60 22.73 19.11
C SER A 914 39.13 22.76 19.40
N LEU A 915 39.54 22.60 20.68
CA LEU A 915 40.23 21.38 21.20
C LEU A 915 40.53 21.40 22.73
N TYR A 916 41.04 20.27 23.25
CA TYR A 916 41.32 19.90 24.66
C TYR A 916 42.65 20.46 25.24
N SER A 917 42.79 20.48 26.57
CA SER A 917 43.89 19.79 27.30
C SER A 917 43.64 19.68 28.82
N ASP A 918 44.28 18.71 29.48
CA ASP A 918 44.25 18.45 30.94
C ASP A 918 45.32 19.22 31.74
N ASP A 919 45.26 19.15 33.08
CA ASP A 919 46.40 19.37 33.99
C ASP A 919 46.23 18.60 35.34
N THR A 920 47.27 18.46 36.17
CA THR A 920 47.45 17.24 37.01
C THR A 920 47.59 17.36 38.56
N ASP A 921 46.93 16.42 39.27
CA ASP A 921 47.31 15.75 40.54
C ASP A 921 47.31 16.56 41.90
N PRO A 922 47.72 16.02 43.07
CA PRO A 922 46.80 15.27 43.98
C PRO A 922 46.57 15.84 45.42
N ALA A 923 45.72 15.09 46.15
CA ALA A 923 45.72 14.85 47.62
C ALA A 923 44.68 15.55 48.55
N THR A 924 43.90 14.70 49.23
CA THR A 924 43.23 14.88 50.54
C THR A 924 42.43 16.15 50.86
N SER A 925 41.10 16.03 50.87
CA SER A 925 40.32 16.00 52.14
C SER A 925 38.83 15.69 51.92
N VAL A 926 38.12 15.33 53.00
CA VAL A 926 36.75 14.79 52.98
C VAL A 926 35.69 15.88 53.23
N LYS A 927 34.60 15.93 52.43
CA LYS A 927 33.22 16.13 52.95
C LYS A 927 32.05 16.01 51.96
N ILE A 928 30.93 15.52 52.52
CA ILE A 928 29.51 15.71 52.16
C ILE A 928 28.99 15.06 50.85
N LEU A 929 28.27 13.94 51.05
CA LEU A 929 27.21 13.47 50.17
C LEU A 929 26.00 14.43 50.24
N SER A 930 25.65 15.13 49.15
CA SER A 930 24.29 15.66 48.97
C SER A 930 23.95 15.99 47.51
N PHE A 931 22.64 15.94 47.19
CA PHE A 931 21.99 16.39 45.94
C PHE A 931 22.37 15.77 44.59
N ASN A 932 21.62 14.72 44.24
CA ASN A 932 21.36 14.28 42.86
C ASN A 932 20.86 15.49 42.00
N PRO A 933 21.52 15.84 40.88
CA PRO A 933 21.11 16.97 40.05
C PRO A 933 19.80 16.68 39.34
N ARG A 934 18.79 17.55 39.53
CA ARG A 934 17.49 17.44 38.85
C ARG A 934 17.65 17.67 37.34
N PRO A 935 16.89 16.98 36.46
CA PRO A 935 16.97 17.21 35.02
C PRO A 935 16.57 18.65 34.67
N ARG A 936 17.49 19.38 34.01
CA ARG A 936 17.29 20.77 33.59
C ARG A 936 16.40 20.94 32.35
N ALA A 937 16.06 19.84 31.66
CA ALA A 937 15.18 19.83 30.49
C ALA A 937 14.27 18.58 30.49
N PRO A 938 13.06 18.63 29.89
CA PRO A 938 12.13 17.50 29.86
C PRO A 938 12.53 16.45 28.81
N VAL A 939 12.71 15.20 29.23
CA VAL A 939 12.96 14.04 28.33
C VAL A 939 11.65 13.48 27.79
N ALA A 940 10.89 14.32 27.06
CA ALA A 940 9.85 13.96 26.07
C ALA A 940 9.21 15.25 25.54
N GLN A 941 9.26 15.49 24.23
CA GLN A 941 8.41 16.49 23.58
C GLN A 941 7.06 15.85 23.23
N TRP A 942 6.00 16.26 23.92
CA TRP A 942 4.61 16.04 23.47
C TRP A 942 4.10 17.35 22.88
N THR A 943 3.84 17.37 21.58
CA THR A 943 3.38 18.54 20.83
C THR A 943 1.89 18.81 21.06
N ASN A 944 1.57 19.31 22.25
CA ASN A 944 0.48 20.26 22.59
C ASN A 944 0.23 20.25 24.11
N MET A 945 0.95 21.09 24.86
CA MET A 945 0.61 21.42 26.25
C MET A 945 0.80 22.92 26.51
N PRO A 946 -0.02 23.54 27.38
CA PRO A 946 0.03 24.98 27.63
C PRO A 946 1.37 25.40 28.25
N PHE A 947 1.91 26.51 27.76
CA PHE A 947 3.25 26.99 28.10
C PHE A 947 3.41 27.28 29.60
N CYS A 948 4.48 26.75 30.19
CA CYS A 948 4.93 27.18 31.51
C CYS A 948 5.56 28.57 31.38
N THR A 949 4.92 29.60 31.94
CA THR A 949 5.36 31.01 31.81
C THR A 949 6.52 31.39 32.73
N GLY A 950 6.90 30.52 33.67
CA GLY A 950 8.11 30.66 34.48
C GLY A 950 9.35 30.13 33.73
N ARG A 951 10.47 30.86 33.81
CA ARG A 951 11.76 30.49 33.19
C ARG A 951 12.37 29.18 33.74
N GLU A 952 11.84 28.61 34.82
CA GLU A 952 12.28 27.35 35.43
C GLU A 952 11.07 26.52 35.89
N HIS A 953 11.12 25.20 35.73
CA HIS A 953 10.08 24.27 36.21
C HIS A 953 10.28 23.88 37.68
N LYS A 954 9.30 24.14 38.54
CA LYS A 954 9.28 23.66 39.93
C LYS A 954 8.75 22.22 40.03
N TRP A 955 9.68 21.26 39.94
CA TRP A 955 9.42 19.83 40.07
C TRP A 955 9.17 19.37 41.52
N SER A 956 8.06 18.67 41.76
CA SER A 956 7.69 18.02 43.02
C SER A 956 7.48 16.50 42.83
N PRO A 957 7.81 15.63 43.81
CA PRO A 957 7.58 14.19 43.67
C PRO A 957 6.09 13.84 43.61
N ALA A 958 5.69 12.99 42.66
CA ALA A 958 4.31 12.51 42.56
C ALA A 958 4.05 11.37 43.57
N PRO A 959 2.86 11.31 44.21
CA PRO A 959 2.51 10.22 45.12
C PRO A 959 2.44 8.87 44.39
N GLY A 960 2.73 7.78 45.12
CA GLY A 960 2.66 6.41 44.59
C GLY A 960 3.94 5.88 43.93
N CYS A 961 5.11 6.49 44.14
CA CYS A 961 6.38 6.01 43.58
C CYS A 961 6.89 4.71 44.25
N ASN A 962 6.63 3.57 43.63
CA ASN A 962 7.01 2.22 44.09
C ASN A 962 8.48 1.82 43.77
N GLY A 963 9.43 2.68 44.15
CA GLY A 963 10.87 2.37 44.25
C GLY A 963 11.67 2.23 42.94
N ARG A 964 11.08 1.69 41.86
CA ARG A 964 11.79 1.43 40.57
C ARG A 964 11.77 2.59 39.57
N VAL A 965 10.79 3.50 39.68
CA VAL A 965 10.68 4.72 38.84
C VAL A 965 10.30 5.88 39.73
N ARG A 966 10.97 7.02 39.59
CA ARG A 966 10.56 8.28 40.21
C ARG A 966 9.77 9.11 39.20
N ARG A 967 8.60 9.60 39.63
CA ARG A 967 7.76 10.53 38.86
C ARG A 967 7.81 11.89 39.54
N TYR A 968 8.03 12.94 38.76
CA TYR A 968 7.95 14.32 39.23
C TYR A 968 6.89 15.06 38.42
N TYR A 969 6.06 15.86 39.08
CA TYR A 969 5.14 16.78 38.42
C TYR A 969 5.62 18.23 38.59
N CYS A 970 5.42 19.06 37.57
CA CYS A 970 5.60 20.50 37.73
C CYS A 970 4.40 21.08 38.49
N SER A 971 4.63 21.75 39.62
CA SER A 971 3.54 22.30 40.45
C SER A 971 2.78 23.47 39.80
N GLN A 972 3.24 23.98 38.65
CA GLN A 972 2.64 25.12 37.94
C GLN A 972 1.96 24.75 36.62
N CYS A 973 2.42 23.70 35.92
CA CYS A 973 1.87 23.28 34.62
C CYS A 973 1.46 21.81 34.57
N VAL A 974 1.49 21.09 35.70
CA VAL A 974 1.02 19.70 35.91
C VAL A 974 1.75 18.61 35.09
N VAL A 975 2.59 18.98 34.12
CA VAL A 975 3.50 18.12 33.34
C VAL A 975 4.19 17.10 34.25
N VAL A 976 4.13 15.81 33.90
CA VAL A 976 4.75 14.71 34.66
C VAL A 976 5.94 14.13 33.89
N VAL A 977 7.13 14.20 34.47
CA VAL A 977 8.36 13.56 33.96
C VAL A 977 8.70 12.29 34.72
N LYS A 978 9.33 11.33 34.05
CA LYS A 978 9.75 10.02 34.61
C LYS A 978 11.28 9.93 34.60
N GLU A 979 11.87 9.79 35.78
CA GLU A 979 13.29 9.49 35.94
C GLU A 979 13.47 7.95 35.86
N LYS A 980 14.04 7.45 34.76
CA LYS A 980 14.63 6.11 34.72
C LYS A 980 15.88 6.15 35.61
N LYS A 981 15.93 5.29 36.62
CA LYS A 981 17.15 5.12 37.43
C LYS A 981 18.20 4.41 36.57
N ALA A 982 19.43 4.90 36.55
CA ALA A 982 20.56 4.12 36.03
C ALA A 982 20.71 2.83 36.87
N VAL A 983 21.03 1.72 36.19
CA VAL A 983 21.47 0.49 36.87
C VAL A 983 22.97 0.65 37.10
N ASN A 984 23.42 0.51 38.35
CA ASN A 984 24.85 0.44 38.61
C ASN A 984 25.35 -0.94 38.18
N GLU A 985 26.22 -0.97 37.17
CA GLU A 985 27.00 -2.14 36.77
C GLU A 985 28.10 -2.40 37.80
N SER A 986 27.70 -2.86 38.98
CA SER A 986 28.61 -3.13 40.11
C SER A 986 28.11 -4.26 41.01
N GLN A 987 27.46 -5.28 40.43
CA GLN A 987 27.12 -6.53 41.13
C GLN A 987 26.82 -7.69 40.17
N GLU A 988 27.77 -8.03 39.30
CA GLU A 988 27.75 -9.34 38.64
C GLU A 988 28.03 -10.44 39.69
N GLN A 989 27.07 -11.35 39.90
CA GLN A 989 27.38 -12.63 40.54
C GLN A 989 27.97 -13.56 39.49
N VAL A 990 29.30 -13.69 39.51
CA VAL A 990 30.03 -14.60 38.62
C VAL A 990 29.59 -16.04 38.89
N TRP A 991 28.86 -16.63 37.94
CA TRP A 991 28.66 -18.07 37.83
C TRP A 991 29.71 -18.63 36.86
N VAL A 992 30.62 -19.47 37.37
CA VAL A 992 31.63 -20.16 36.56
C VAL A 992 31.16 -21.60 36.30
N PRO A 993 30.87 -22.00 35.05
CA PRO A 993 30.76 -23.40 34.68
C PRO A 993 32.11 -24.10 34.82
N ASN A 994 32.14 -25.30 35.40
CA ASN A 994 33.40 -26.01 35.65
C ASN A 994 34.14 -26.41 34.37
N GLY A 995 35.44 -26.08 34.34
CA GLY A 995 36.43 -26.74 33.48
C GLY A 995 36.73 -26.07 32.15
N TRP A 996 37.85 -25.33 32.11
CA TRP A 996 39.02 -25.59 31.25
C TRP A 996 40.09 -24.52 31.57
N GLU A 997 41.32 -24.92 31.89
CA GLU A 997 42.41 -23.96 32.18
C GLU A 997 43.05 -23.43 30.90
N PRO A 998 43.21 -22.10 30.74
CA PRO A 998 43.94 -21.53 29.61
C PRO A 998 45.45 -21.57 29.85
N ARG A 999 46.21 -22.21 28.97
CA ARG A 999 47.66 -21.93 28.84
C ARG A 999 47.88 -20.69 27.97
N ARG A 1000 48.89 -19.91 28.36
CA ARG A 1000 49.50 -18.78 27.64
C ARG A 1000 51.03 -18.84 27.87
N PRO A 1001 51.88 -18.13 27.10
CA PRO A 1001 51.58 -17.22 25.98
C PRO A 1001 50.85 -17.90 24.82
#